data_AF-A0A2N6LH82-F1
#
_entry.id   AF-A0A2N6LH82-F1
#
_cell.length_a   1.000
_cell.length_b   1.000
_cell.length_c   1.000
_cell.angle_alpha   90.00
_cell.angle_beta   90.00
_cell.angle_gamma   90.00
#
_symmetry.space_group_name_H-M   'P 1'
#
loop_
_entity.id
_entity.type
_entity.pdbx_description
1 polymer ?
#
loop_
_entity_poly.entity_id
_entity_poly.type
_entity_poly.pdbx_seq_one_letter_code
_entity_poly.pdbx_strand_id
1 'polypeptide(L)'
;MSITRRHFLLLMGGSASAVALNSLGGCNVKLPSQKPEFTFQPIKGPIPLLTDGFKPEQQKEQYSTYEVIDDLVLPEGYQYQIIAAWGDKVGDSRFGYNNDYLSLISTGENEGFLSVNFEYISAIPWMQTYEQVIGKPLPFAQVKTALQNNSSGKNEINAFALADNDPIKAQITEICQEALLDQGLGVISVRKTADGRWERTNSPADRRISGISGLNDGKYLKATGPAVAVFRKQQGQGYIDQLGDRIIGTFGNCAGGTTPWGTVLSAEENFQTQVPEAVYPDGTSSDPSKLPFALGDEELYGQGNVFGLAGNKYGWIVEIDPANPNDYGTKHTWLGRYRHEAVGVRVEAGKPLAFYSGCDRRGGHIYKFVSRDKVQDPKNKANSQLLTQGTLYAAKFNSDGTGRWIPLTADTPVDPDLPSNIAGNLILLPKSPQAKTTQKAEGDYLAISKDQEITKYKQKFKNLGDLYSGNTEEKQGAILIDAHYAANAVGATCTGRPEDTEVAANGDLYISFSSGSPDQEGGPDVRVFKGPKGETPYEYGWVMRLTEDSNDPAAVTFRWQMLATGGEPAAGAMGFANPDNLLLDKNGNIWMVTDMSTGKMNQSVKNRTDSNGKAAAISGLFGNNAIWLIPTQGDDAGKAFLFATGPVECEITGPCFTVDEKSMFISIQHPGEANGIRKNQVQESREFLLMTTTGEEFLQTRQVPIGSNWPTKSADAPPKPAVVVVTKTSSS
;
A
#
# COMPACT_ATOMS: atom_id res chain seq x y z
N MET A 1 -46.37 -23.12 21.06
CA MET A 1 -47.46 -22.61 20.22
C MET A 1 -46.98 -21.32 19.57
N SER A 2 -46.82 -21.34 18.25
CA SER A 2 -46.19 -20.30 17.41
C SER A 2 -47.21 -19.31 16.85
N ILE A 3 -46.88 -18.02 16.74
CA ILE A 3 -47.31 -17.17 15.61
C ILE A 3 -46.17 -16.19 15.26
N THR A 4 -45.90 -16.05 13.97
CA THR A 4 -44.76 -15.35 13.36
C THR A 4 -45.15 -14.08 12.58
N ARG A 5 -44.10 -13.31 12.26
CA ARG A 5 -43.91 -12.00 11.59
C ARG A 5 -44.62 -11.68 10.26
N ARG A 6 -45.71 -12.37 9.85
CA ARG A 6 -46.31 -12.16 8.51
C ARG A 6 -47.73 -11.60 8.47
N HIS A 7 -48.26 -11.10 9.58
CA HIS A 7 -49.51 -10.35 9.57
C HIS A 7 -49.26 -8.86 9.82
N PHE A 8 -49.39 -8.12 8.71
CA PHE A 8 -50.13 -6.87 8.68
C PHE A 8 -49.36 -5.55 8.74
N LEU A 9 -48.32 -5.45 7.90
CA LEU A 9 -48.16 -4.25 7.07
C LEU A 9 -49.37 -4.17 6.12
N LEU A 10 -50.43 -3.44 6.50
CA LEU A 10 -51.53 -3.02 5.61
C LEU A 10 -52.44 -2.01 6.31
N LEU A 11 -51.95 -0.79 6.53
CA LEU A 11 -52.83 0.38 6.60
C LEU A 11 -52.04 1.63 6.21
N MET A 12 -52.05 1.89 4.90
CA MET A 12 -51.94 3.23 4.30
C MET A 12 -52.96 4.17 4.96
N GLY A 13 -52.81 5.48 5.08
CA GLY A 13 -51.91 6.47 4.49
C GLY A 13 -52.60 7.84 4.65
N GLY A 14 -51.86 8.95 4.47
CA GLY A 14 -52.47 10.25 4.15
C GLY A 14 -52.10 11.45 5.02
N SER A 15 -51.21 12.27 4.47
CA SER A 15 -51.17 13.76 4.50
C SER A 15 -50.84 14.55 5.78
N ALA A 16 -49.59 15.05 5.78
CA ALA A 16 -49.16 16.46 5.89
C ALA A 16 -49.64 17.37 7.05
N SER A 17 -48.70 17.82 7.89
CA SER A 17 -48.20 19.22 7.89
C SER A 17 -47.15 19.44 8.98
N ALA A 18 -46.14 20.26 8.64
CA ALA A 18 -45.03 20.65 9.49
C ALA A 18 -45.45 21.64 10.61
N VAL A 19 -44.63 21.68 11.68
CA VAL A 19 -44.20 22.84 12.51
C VAL A 19 -44.21 22.53 14.02
N ALA A 20 -43.10 22.97 14.65
CA ALA A 20 -42.84 23.20 16.07
C ALA A 20 -42.35 22.03 16.95
N LEU A 21 -41.05 21.75 16.83
CA LEU A 21 -40.21 21.35 17.95
C LEU A 21 -40.07 22.55 18.90
N ASN A 22 -40.65 22.46 20.11
CA ASN A 22 -39.98 22.95 21.32
C ASN A 22 -40.70 22.48 22.59
N SER A 23 -39.88 22.22 23.62
CA SER A 23 -40.23 21.97 25.01
C SER A 23 -40.62 20.55 25.42
N LEU A 24 -39.60 19.69 25.59
CA LEU A 24 -39.48 18.88 26.80
C LEU A 24 -38.02 18.92 27.24
N GLY A 25 -37.72 19.88 28.11
CA GLY A 25 -36.48 19.89 28.88
C GLY A 25 -36.57 18.89 30.02
N GLY A 26 -35.52 18.10 30.21
CA GLY A 26 -35.38 17.23 31.37
C GLY A 26 -34.25 16.22 31.21
N CYS A 27 -33.12 16.51 31.87
CA CYS A 27 -31.91 15.69 32.00
C CYS A 27 -30.95 15.65 30.79
N ASN A 28 -30.37 16.82 30.46
CA ASN A 28 -29.06 16.88 29.82
C ASN A 28 -28.00 16.52 30.86
N VAL A 29 -27.62 15.24 30.95
CA VAL A 29 -26.31 14.90 31.50
C VAL A 29 -25.30 15.36 30.45
N LYS A 30 -24.78 16.58 30.61
CA LYS A 30 -23.53 16.96 29.94
C LYS A 30 -22.46 16.03 30.49
N LEU A 31 -22.22 14.93 29.80
CA LEU A 31 -20.95 14.23 29.91
C LEU A 31 -19.86 15.28 29.62
N PRO A 32 -18.82 15.40 30.46
CA PRO A 32 -17.74 16.32 30.18
C PRO A 32 -17.18 15.98 28.80
N SER A 33 -17.16 16.96 27.89
CA SER A 33 -16.42 16.87 26.64
C SER A 33 -14.94 16.78 27.03
N GLN A 34 -14.41 15.57 27.16
CA GLN A 34 -12.98 15.37 27.23
C GLN A 34 -12.45 15.70 25.84
N LYS A 35 -11.86 16.90 25.69
CA LYS A 35 -10.91 17.13 24.61
C LYS A 35 -9.89 15.98 24.69
N PRO A 36 -9.54 15.33 23.58
CA PRO A 36 -8.45 14.39 23.58
C PRO A 36 -7.19 15.08 24.14
N GLU A 37 -6.63 14.52 25.20
CA GLU A 37 -5.33 14.95 25.71
C GLU A 37 -4.23 14.32 24.84
N PHE A 38 -4.02 14.87 23.65
CA PHE A 38 -2.79 14.57 22.90
C PHE A 38 -1.64 15.34 23.53
N THR A 39 -0.47 14.69 23.65
CA THR A 39 0.69 15.29 24.32
C THR A 39 1.53 16.20 23.43
N PHE A 40 1.03 16.57 22.25
CA PHE A 40 1.73 17.42 21.29
C PHE A 40 0.81 18.54 20.81
N GLN A 41 1.42 19.66 20.39
CA GLN A 41 0.72 20.69 19.62
C GLN A 41 0.88 20.36 18.13
N PRO A 42 -0.22 20.23 17.37
CA PRO A 42 -0.12 20.01 15.93
C PRO A 42 0.78 21.05 15.26
N ILE A 43 1.62 20.60 14.31
CA ILE A 43 2.43 21.54 13.54
C ILE A 43 1.55 22.29 12.54
N LYS A 44 2.01 23.48 12.14
CA LYS A 44 1.34 24.26 11.11
C LYS A 44 1.63 23.65 9.73
N GLY A 45 0.58 23.20 9.06
CA GLY A 45 0.65 22.69 7.69
C GLY A 45 0.57 23.79 6.62
N PRO A 46 0.46 23.40 5.34
CA PRO A 46 0.42 24.33 4.21
C PRO A 46 -0.96 24.96 3.96
N ILE A 47 -2.03 24.42 4.55
CA ILE A 47 -3.41 24.89 4.41
C ILE A 47 -4.09 25.07 5.76
N PRO A 48 -5.11 25.95 5.88
CA PRO A 48 -5.91 26.07 7.09
C PRO A 48 -6.67 24.78 7.44
N LEU A 49 -6.65 24.38 8.71
CA LEU A 49 -7.37 23.22 9.22
C LEU A 49 -8.48 23.61 10.19
N LEU A 50 -9.52 22.78 10.29
CA LEU A 50 -10.59 22.97 11.30
C LEU A 50 -10.06 22.84 12.73
N THR A 51 -9.01 22.05 12.91
CA THR A 51 -8.37 21.77 14.21
C THR A 51 -7.52 22.94 14.72
N ASP A 52 -7.18 23.91 13.86
CA ASP A 52 -6.44 25.11 14.25
C ASP A 52 -7.27 26.09 15.08
N GLY A 53 -8.61 26.05 14.94
CA GLY A 53 -9.53 26.92 15.67
C GLY A 53 -9.46 28.41 15.31
N PHE A 54 -8.74 28.79 14.25
CA PHE A 54 -8.65 30.17 13.77
C PHE A 54 -9.90 30.62 13.03
N LYS A 55 -10.26 31.90 13.17
CA LYS A 55 -11.29 32.56 12.35
C LYS A 55 -10.77 32.82 10.93
N PRO A 56 -11.65 33.00 9.91
CA PRO A 56 -11.23 33.22 8.53
C PRO A 56 -10.14 34.30 8.33
N GLU A 57 -10.26 35.47 8.96
CA GLU A 57 -9.25 36.53 8.81
C GLU A 57 -7.90 36.16 9.43
N GLN A 58 -7.92 35.44 10.56
CA GLN A 58 -6.70 34.90 11.15
C GLN A 58 -6.09 33.83 10.26
N GLN A 59 -6.90 32.98 9.62
CA GLN A 59 -6.40 32.00 8.66
C GLN A 59 -5.70 32.67 7.48
N LYS A 60 -6.29 33.72 6.88
CA LYS A 60 -5.63 34.46 5.78
C LYS A 60 -4.30 35.07 6.21
N GLU A 61 -4.26 35.68 7.40
CA GLU A 61 -3.02 36.25 7.94
C GLU A 61 -1.96 35.16 8.16
N GLN A 62 -2.31 34.12 8.90
CA GLN A 62 -1.39 33.05 9.27
C GLN A 62 -0.92 32.24 8.05
N TYR A 63 -1.77 32.00 7.06
CA TYR A 63 -1.46 31.15 5.91
C TYR A 63 -1.08 31.93 4.64
N SER A 64 -0.87 33.25 4.71
CA SER A 64 -0.45 34.06 3.55
C SER A 64 0.93 33.69 2.99
N THR A 65 1.80 33.10 3.80
CA THR A 65 3.09 32.55 3.39
C THR A 65 3.33 31.17 4.01
N TYR A 66 4.12 30.34 3.33
CA TYR A 66 4.54 29.04 3.85
C TYR A 66 5.93 28.68 3.29
N GLU A 67 6.74 28.01 4.09
CA GLU A 67 8.05 27.52 3.67
C GLU A 67 8.02 26.00 3.68
N VAL A 68 8.30 25.39 2.52
CA VAL A 68 8.47 23.94 2.44
C VAL A 68 9.89 23.61 2.90
N ILE A 69 9.99 22.72 3.88
CA ILE A 69 11.25 22.34 4.50
C ILE A 69 11.69 20.97 3.97
N ASP A 70 12.93 20.88 3.49
CA ASP A 70 13.56 19.61 3.08
C ASP A 70 14.10 18.86 4.33
N ASP A 71 13.19 18.52 5.25
CA ASP A 71 13.49 17.84 6.51
C ASP A 71 12.26 17.15 7.11
N LEU A 72 12.48 16.25 8.08
CA LEU A 72 11.43 15.75 8.95
C LEU A 72 11.09 16.81 10.01
N VAL A 73 9.98 17.51 9.81
CA VAL A 73 9.48 18.57 10.70
C VAL A 73 8.58 17.94 11.76
N LEU A 74 8.92 18.14 13.04
CA LEU A 74 8.23 17.57 14.19
C LEU A 74 7.63 18.66 15.10
N PRO A 75 6.68 18.31 15.98
CA PRO A 75 6.18 19.22 17.00
C PRO A 75 7.29 19.65 17.97
N GLU A 76 7.09 20.80 18.61
CA GLU A 76 7.92 21.21 19.74
C GLU A 76 7.95 20.12 20.82
N GLY A 77 9.13 19.85 21.39
CA GLY A 77 9.33 18.79 22.37
C GLY A 77 9.55 17.40 21.77
N TYR A 78 9.73 17.29 20.45
CA TYR A 78 10.10 16.05 19.77
C TYR A 78 11.41 16.21 18.99
N GLN A 79 12.10 15.08 18.79
CA GLN A 79 13.34 14.98 18.03
C GLN A 79 13.38 13.65 17.29
N TYR A 80 14.23 13.54 16.27
CA TYR A 80 14.50 12.27 15.60
C TYR A 80 15.99 11.90 15.57
N GLN A 81 16.27 10.61 15.42
CA GLN A 81 17.61 10.05 15.20
C GLN A 81 17.57 9.14 13.97
N ILE A 82 18.59 9.19 13.12
CA ILE A 82 18.73 8.25 11.99
C ILE A 82 19.26 6.93 12.53
N ILE A 83 18.57 5.83 12.22
CA ILE A 83 18.93 4.47 12.64
C ILE A 83 19.75 3.76 11.56
N ALA A 84 19.32 3.88 10.30
CA ALA A 84 20.01 3.35 9.13
C ALA A 84 19.59 4.14 7.89
N ALA A 85 20.50 4.31 6.94
CA ALA A 85 20.22 4.89 5.63
C ALA A 85 20.72 3.96 4.52
N TRP A 86 20.20 4.14 3.30
CA TRP A 86 20.65 3.40 2.12
C TRP A 86 22.18 3.37 2.01
N GLY A 87 22.71 2.17 1.76
CA GLY A 87 24.15 1.89 1.67
C GLY A 87 24.81 1.47 2.99
N ASP A 88 24.19 1.71 4.15
CA ASP A 88 24.74 1.27 5.43
C ASP A 88 24.88 -0.26 5.48
N LYS A 89 25.92 -0.79 6.14
CA LYS A 89 26.11 -2.25 6.20
C LYS A 89 24.96 -2.95 6.94
N VAL A 90 24.46 -4.06 6.39
CA VAL A 90 23.50 -4.98 7.04
C VAL A 90 23.93 -6.42 6.77
N GLY A 91 24.45 -7.09 7.81
CA GLY A 91 25.00 -8.43 7.66
C GLY A 91 26.16 -8.49 6.65
N ASP A 92 26.01 -9.36 5.65
CA ASP A 92 26.91 -9.52 4.50
C ASP A 92 26.53 -8.63 3.29
N SER A 93 25.53 -7.76 3.44
CA SER A 93 25.00 -6.87 2.41
C SER A 93 24.87 -5.43 2.95
N ARG A 94 23.95 -4.66 2.38
CA ARG A 94 23.67 -3.26 2.70
C ARG A 94 22.19 -3.03 3.02
N PHE A 95 21.90 -1.91 3.67
CA PHE A 95 20.56 -1.36 3.82
C PHE A 95 20.07 -0.94 2.44
N GLY A 96 18.93 -1.48 2.03
CA GLY A 96 18.38 -1.30 0.69
C GLY A 96 17.90 0.12 0.41
N TYR A 97 17.33 0.30 -0.78
CA TYR A 97 16.75 1.56 -1.22
C TYR A 97 15.26 1.60 -0.89
N ASN A 98 14.69 2.81 -0.85
CA ASN A 98 13.26 3.07 -0.58
C ASN A 98 12.68 2.15 0.50
N ASN A 99 13.15 2.36 1.73
CA ASN A 99 12.65 1.61 2.88
C ASN A 99 11.21 2.01 3.20
N ASP A 100 10.36 1.02 3.39
CA ASP A 100 8.93 1.24 3.51
C ASP A 100 8.40 0.79 4.89
N TYR A 101 7.80 -0.39 4.99
CA TYR A 101 7.25 -0.87 6.27
C TYR A 101 8.29 -1.30 7.30
N LEU A 102 7.94 -1.03 8.57
CA LEU A 102 8.73 -1.32 9.74
C LEU A 102 7.97 -2.18 10.74
N SER A 103 8.62 -3.25 11.24
CA SER A 103 8.09 -4.08 12.32
C SER A 103 9.15 -4.34 13.37
N LEU A 104 8.86 -3.97 14.62
CA LEU A 104 9.75 -4.21 15.75
C LEU A 104 9.31 -5.43 16.55
N ILE A 105 10.06 -6.54 16.45
CA ILE A 105 9.92 -7.69 17.34
C ILE A 105 10.85 -7.49 18.54
N SER A 106 10.25 -7.11 19.68
CA SER A 106 10.97 -6.91 20.94
C SER A 106 11.60 -8.22 21.44
N THR A 107 12.90 -8.16 21.78
CA THR A 107 13.63 -9.22 22.49
C THR A 107 13.85 -8.86 23.96
N GLY A 108 13.61 -7.60 24.33
CA GLY A 108 13.66 -7.04 25.67
C GLY A 108 13.00 -5.66 25.72
N GLU A 109 12.89 -5.06 26.91
CA GLU A 109 12.17 -3.78 27.13
C GLU A 109 12.61 -2.65 26.20
N ASN A 110 13.88 -2.63 25.82
CA ASN A 110 14.51 -1.59 25.04
C ASN A 110 15.40 -2.16 23.93
N GLU A 111 15.07 -3.35 23.40
CA GLU A 111 15.83 -3.97 22.32
C GLU A 111 14.96 -4.93 21.51
N GLY A 112 15.35 -5.14 20.25
CA GLY A 112 14.62 -6.03 19.36
C GLY A 112 15.21 -6.13 17.97
N PHE A 113 14.51 -6.89 17.14
CA PHE A 113 14.75 -6.96 15.71
C PHE A 113 13.76 -6.05 15.00
N LEU A 114 14.28 -5.07 14.28
CA LEU A 114 13.52 -4.22 13.38
C LEU A 114 13.62 -4.81 11.97
N SER A 115 12.51 -5.37 11.49
CA SER A 115 12.35 -5.73 10.09
C SER A 115 12.02 -4.50 9.26
N VAL A 116 12.59 -4.42 8.07
CA VAL A 116 12.46 -3.30 7.14
C VAL A 116 12.20 -3.85 5.75
N ASN A 117 11.13 -3.38 5.12
CA ASN A 117 10.87 -3.64 3.70
C ASN A 117 11.61 -2.62 2.83
N PHE A 118 12.02 -3.04 1.64
CA PHE A 118 12.66 -2.23 0.62
C PHE A 118 11.91 -2.42 -0.69
N GLU A 119 11.16 -1.40 -1.09
CA GLU A 119 10.11 -1.56 -2.08
C GLU A 119 10.66 -1.56 -3.50
N TYR A 120 11.17 -0.42 -3.97
CA TYR A 120 11.66 -0.20 -5.32
C TYR A 120 12.92 0.67 -5.36
N ILE A 121 13.36 1.04 -6.58
CA ILE A 121 14.41 2.05 -6.78
C ILE A 121 13.86 3.25 -7.55
N SER A 122 14.02 4.46 -7.00
CA SER A 122 13.73 5.69 -7.74
C SER A 122 14.86 5.96 -8.73
N ALA A 123 14.57 5.76 -10.03
CA ALA A 123 15.59 5.69 -11.08
C ALA A 123 16.53 6.92 -11.12
N ILE A 124 15.98 8.13 -11.02
CA ILE A 124 16.75 9.39 -11.06
C ILE A 124 17.77 9.46 -9.91
N PRO A 125 17.36 9.56 -8.63
CA PRO A 125 18.32 9.69 -7.53
C PRO A 125 19.19 8.45 -7.38
N TRP A 126 18.67 7.23 -7.61
CA TRP A 126 19.45 6.01 -7.51
C TRP A 126 20.61 6.01 -8.51
N MET A 127 20.36 6.17 -9.81
CA MET A 127 21.43 6.22 -10.81
C MET A 127 22.38 7.41 -10.62
N GLN A 128 21.84 8.57 -10.23
CA GLN A 128 22.63 9.78 -10.02
C GLN A 128 23.63 9.63 -8.89
N THR A 129 23.28 8.90 -7.83
CA THR A 129 24.04 8.88 -6.57
C THR A 129 24.63 7.52 -6.21
N TYR A 130 24.31 6.46 -6.97
CA TYR A 130 24.75 5.09 -6.69
C TYR A 130 26.26 4.99 -6.43
N GLU A 131 27.10 5.51 -7.33
CA GLU A 131 28.55 5.44 -7.17
C GLU A 131 29.02 6.19 -5.92
N GLN A 132 28.40 7.33 -5.59
CA GLN A 132 28.75 8.12 -4.41
C GLN A 132 28.37 7.42 -3.10
N VAL A 133 27.21 6.74 -3.06
CA VAL A 133 26.71 6.09 -1.85
C VAL A 133 27.33 4.69 -1.68
N ILE A 134 27.48 3.94 -2.76
CA ILE A 134 27.93 2.54 -2.74
C ILE A 134 29.43 2.41 -2.96
N GLY A 135 30.06 3.36 -3.66
CA GLY A 135 31.47 3.26 -4.05
C GLY A 135 31.73 2.30 -5.21
N LYS A 136 30.70 1.95 -5.99
CA LYS A 136 30.80 1.06 -7.17
C LYS A 136 30.21 1.75 -8.41
N PRO A 137 30.97 1.93 -9.51
CA PRO A 137 30.40 2.42 -10.76
C PRO A 137 29.55 1.34 -11.44
N LEU A 138 28.55 1.76 -12.20
CA LEU A 138 27.68 0.87 -13.00
C LEU A 138 27.67 1.28 -14.49
N PRO A 139 27.50 0.32 -15.43
CA PRO A 139 27.65 0.55 -16.86
C PRO A 139 26.42 1.22 -17.53
N PHE A 140 25.80 2.21 -16.87
CA PHE A 140 24.57 2.84 -17.37
C PHE A 140 24.74 3.45 -18.77
N ALA A 141 25.85 4.16 -19.01
CA ALA A 141 26.07 4.83 -20.30
C ALA A 141 26.22 3.83 -21.46
N GLN A 142 26.93 2.73 -21.23
CA GLN A 142 27.13 1.67 -22.23
C GLN A 142 25.80 0.98 -22.55
N VAL A 143 25.02 0.63 -21.52
CA VAL A 143 23.73 -0.03 -21.69
C VAL A 143 22.72 0.91 -22.36
N LYS A 144 22.60 2.18 -21.94
CA LYS A 144 21.74 3.18 -22.60
C LYS A 144 22.07 3.31 -24.08
N THR A 145 23.35 3.40 -24.43
CA THR A 145 23.81 3.47 -25.82
C THR A 145 23.43 2.22 -26.61
N ALA A 146 23.55 1.02 -26.01
CA ALA A 146 23.16 -0.22 -26.65
C ALA A 146 21.65 -0.30 -26.90
N LEU A 147 20.84 0.15 -25.94
CA LEU A 147 19.38 0.19 -26.07
C LEU A 147 18.91 1.20 -27.12
N GLN A 148 19.48 2.41 -27.15
CA GLN A 148 19.15 3.42 -28.15
C GLN A 148 19.46 2.98 -29.59
N ASN A 149 20.48 2.13 -29.77
CA ASN A 149 20.87 1.59 -31.07
C ASN A 149 20.19 0.26 -31.41
N ASN A 150 19.27 -0.23 -30.56
CA ASN A 150 18.60 -1.49 -30.82
C ASN A 150 17.60 -1.36 -31.99
N SER A 151 17.23 -2.50 -32.58
CA SER A 151 16.32 -2.55 -33.71
C SER A 151 14.84 -2.35 -33.35
N SER A 152 14.50 -2.27 -32.06
CA SER A 152 13.11 -2.12 -31.58
C SER A 152 12.62 -0.67 -31.64
N GLY A 153 13.54 0.31 -31.67
CA GLY A 153 13.20 1.73 -31.61
C GLY A 153 12.73 2.20 -30.23
N LYS A 154 12.88 1.36 -29.21
CA LYS A 154 12.57 1.66 -27.80
C LYS A 154 13.80 1.42 -26.94
N ASN A 155 13.88 2.08 -25.78
CA ASN A 155 14.95 1.88 -24.80
C ASN A 155 14.76 0.60 -23.95
N GLU A 156 14.40 -0.51 -24.59
CA GLU A 156 14.13 -1.80 -23.93
C GLU A 156 14.76 -2.98 -24.70
N ILE A 157 15.12 -4.07 -24.01
CA ILE A 157 15.65 -5.29 -24.64
C ILE A 157 15.21 -6.54 -23.87
N ASN A 158 14.93 -7.62 -24.60
CA ASN A 158 14.76 -8.94 -24.01
C ASN A 158 16.14 -9.54 -23.66
N ALA A 159 16.72 -9.09 -22.54
CA ALA A 159 18.02 -9.53 -22.05
C ALA A 159 18.07 -11.04 -21.75
N PHE A 160 16.92 -11.65 -21.40
CA PHE A 160 16.78 -13.10 -21.20
C PHE A 160 17.22 -13.90 -22.44
N ALA A 161 16.87 -13.42 -23.63
CA ALA A 161 17.11 -14.11 -24.90
C ALA A 161 18.52 -13.88 -25.47
N LEU A 162 19.32 -12.99 -24.87
CA LEU A 162 20.71 -12.78 -25.28
C LEU A 162 21.57 -14.00 -24.93
N ALA A 163 22.59 -14.25 -25.74
CA ALA A 163 23.56 -15.30 -25.48
C ALA A 163 24.31 -15.03 -24.16
N ASP A 164 24.70 -16.08 -23.44
CA ASP A 164 25.34 -15.93 -22.12
C ASP A 164 26.71 -15.22 -22.17
N ASN A 165 27.37 -15.25 -23.33
CA ASN A 165 28.63 -14.54 -23.57
C ASN A 165 28.44 -13.13 -24.18
N ASP A 166 27.21 -12.65 -24.31
CA ASP A 166 26.91 -11.31 -24.81
C ASP A 166 27.36 -10.24 -23.78
N PRO A 167 28.27 -9.29 -24.15
CA PRO A 167 28.73 -8.27 -23.23
C PRO A 167 27.63 -7.37 -22.68
N ILE A 168 26.58 -7.09 -23.47
CA ILE A 168 25.44 -6.27 -23.03
C ILE A 168 24.61 -7.05 -21.99
N LYS A 169 24.41 -8.36 -22.18
CA LYS A 169 23.74 -9.19 -21.16
C LYS A 169 24.49 -9.15 -19.83
N ALA A 170 25.82 -9.22 -19.84
CA ALA A 170 26.63 -9.14 -18.62
C ALA A 170 26.48 -7.77 -17.92
N GLN A 171 26.49 -6.67 -18.67
CA GLN A 171 26.31 -5.32 -18.12
C GLN A 171 24.89 -5.10 -17.56
N ILE A 172 23.86 -5.57 -18.27
CA ILE A 172 22.47 -5.55 -17.78
C ILE A 172 22.34 -6.39 -16.51
N THR A 173 22.96 -7.59 -16.48
CA THR A 173 22.97 -8.47 -15.31
C THR A 173 23.55 -7.75 -14.11
N GLU A 174 24.67 -7.05 -14.26
CA GLU A 174 25.29 -6.28 -13.18
C GLU A 174 24.35 -5.19 -12.64
N ILE A 175 23.74 -4.39 -13.52
CA ILE A 175 22.76 -3.36 -13.11
C ILE A 175 21.58 -3.98 -12.36
N CYS A 176 21.00 -5.05 -12.91
CA CYS A 176 19.83 -5.70 -12.33
C CYS A 176 20.15 -6.37 -10.98
N GLN A 177 21.34 -6.97 -10.83
CA GLN A 177 21.78 -7.53 -9.56
C GLN A 177 21.87 -6.45 -8.48
N GLU A 178 22.49 -5.30 -8.77
CA GLU A 178 22.59 -4.20 -7.81
C GLU A 178 21.22 -3.59 -7.48
N ALA A 179 20.35 -3.39 -8.48
CA ALA A 179 19.00 -2.86 -8.27
C ALA A 179 18.13 -3.80 -7.42
N LEU A 180 18.20 -5.11 -7.66
CA LEU A 180 17.45 -6.11 -6.88
C LEU A 180 18.09 -6.40 -5.52
N LEU A 181 19.39 -6.17 -5.33
CA LEU A 181 20.04 -6.17 -4.02
C LEU A 181 19.50 -5.06 -3.12
N ASP A 182 19.11 -3.93 -3.71
CA ASP A 182 18.54 -2.80 -2.99
C ASP A 182 17.05 -2.97 -2.68
N GLN A 183 16.37 -3.98 -3.22
CA GLN A 183 14.97 -4.33 -2.91
C GLN A 183 14.87 -5.59 -2.02
N GLY A 184 13.69 -5.85 -1.46
CA GLY A 184 13.42 -7.04 -0.64
C GLY A 184 13.12 -6.71 0.82
N LEU A 185 13.67 -7.48 1.74
CA LEU A 185 13.56 -7.25 3.18
C LEU A 185 14.94 -7.19 3.83
N GLY A 186 14.98 -6.58 5.01
CA GLY A 186 16.11 -6.61 5.93
C GLY A 186 15.65 -6.86 7.35
N VAL A 187 16.54 -7.46 8.14
CA VAL A 187 16.41 -7.50 9.60
C VAL A 187 17.61 -6.77 10.16
N ILE A 188 17.39 -5.80 11.03
CA ILE A 188 18.45 -5.13 11.81
C ILE A 188 18.14 -5.24 13.29
N SER A 189 19.18 -5.40 14.11
CA SER A 189 19.06 -5.41 15.56
C SER A 189 19.24 -4.00 16.14
N VAL A 190 18.33 -3.59 17.02
CA VAL A 190 18.34 -2.26 17.64
C VAL A 190 18.22 -2.36 19.15
N ARG A 191 18.81 -1.39 19.86
CA ARG A 191 18.62 -1.21 21.31
C ARG A 191 18.60 0.25 21.70
N LYS A 192 17.98 0.55 22.83
CA LYS A 192 18.08 1.82 23.52
C LYS A 192 19.25 1.79 24.49
N THR A 193 20.14 2.76 24.38
CA THR A 193 21.28 2.95 25.26
C THR A 193 20.83 3.56 26.59
N ALA A 194 21.72 3.55 27.60
CA ALA A 194 21.43 4.10 28.92
C ALA A 194 21.14 5.61 28.93
N ASP A 195 21.69 6.36 27.97
CA ASP A 195 21.41 7.79 27.72
C ASP A 195 20.12 8.01 26.90
N GLY A 196 19.37 6.95 26.58
CA GLY A 196 18.05 7.03 25.95
C GLY A 196 18.07 7.14 24.42
N ARG A 197 19.24 7.05 23.77
CA ARG A 197 19.38 7.01 22.31
C ARG A 197 19.12 5.60 21.78
N TRP A 198 18.64 5.49 20.55
CA TRP A 198 18.54 4.20 19.89
C TRP A 198 19.74 3.99 18.98
N GLU A 199 20.27 2.77 18.95
CA GLU A 199 21.40 2.41 18.10
C GLU A 199 21.22 1.01 17.52
N ARG A 200 21.88 0.77 16.39
CA ARG A 200 22.02 -0.57 15.83
C ARG A 200 23.05 -1.38 16.62
N THR A 201 22.73 -2.62 16.96
CA THR A 201 23.68 -3.51 17.65
C THR A 201 24.56 -4.29 16.68
N ASN A 202 24.19 -4.34 15.40
CA ASN A 202 24.89 -5.10 14.35
C ASN A 202 25.11 -6.57 14.74
N SER A 203 24.07 -7.18 15.32
CA SER A 203 24.11 -8.57 15.76
C SER A 203 24.26 -9.55 14.58
N PRO A 204 24.65 -10.81 14.83
CA PRO A 204 24.66 -11.85 13.80
C PRO A 204 23.29 -12.16 13.16
N ALA A 205 22.18 -11.65 13.72
CA ALA A 205 20.86 -11.79 13.12
C ALA A 205 20.61 -10.78 11.99
N ASP A 206 21.41 -9.70 11.91
CA ASP A 206 21.31 -8.69 10.87
C ASP A 206 21.56 -9.33 9.49
N ARG A 207 20.59 -9.25 8.59
CA ARG A 207 20.66 -9.91 7.28
C ARG A 207 19.74 -9.25 6.25
N ARG A 208 19.99 -9.55 4.99
CA ARG A 208 19.11 -9.19 3.85
C ARG A 208 18.48 -10.43 3.23
N ILE A 209 17.22 -10.27 2.84
CA ILE A 209 16.46 -11.19 1.99
C ILE A 209 16.09 -10.37 0.75
N SER A 210 16.98 -10.35 -0.24
CA SER A 210 16.90 -9.41 -1.37
C SER A 210 16.14 -9.98 -2.57
N GLY A 211 15.92 -9.16 -3.60
CA GLY A 211 15.36 -9.59 -4.88
C GLY A 211 16.18 -10.66 -5.61
N ILE A 212 17.40 -10.99 -5.15
CA ILE A 212 18.25 -12.06 -5.71
C ILE A 212 18.62 -13.15 -4.70
N SER A 213 18.01 -13.20 -3.51
CA SER A 213 18.23 -14.31 -2.57
C SER A 213 17.82 -15.64 -3.21
N GLY A 214 18.67 -16.67 -3.10
CA GLY A 214 18.47 -17.94 -3.80
C GLY A 214 19.07 -18.01 -5.21
N LEU A 215 19.44 -16.88 -5.84
CA LEU A 215 20.00 -16.89 -7.19
C LEU A 215 21.35 -17.63 -7.25
N ASN A 216 22.26 -17.31 -6.33
CA ASN A 216 23.64 -17.83 -6.31
C ASN A 216 24.08 -18.44 -4.97
N ASP A 217 23.24 -18.37 -3.93
CA ASP A 217 23.58 -18.75 -2.55
C ASP A 217 22.76 -19.95 -2.02
N GLY A 218 21.80 -20.44 -2.82
CA GLY A 218 20.89 -21.52 -2.45
C GLY A 218 19.83 -21.16 -1.40
N LYS A 219 19.75 -19.89 -0.96
CA LYS A 219 18.80 -19.39 0.05
C LYS A 219 17.44 -19.07 -0.58
N TYR A 220 16.86 -20.04 -1.27
CA TYR A 220 15.54 -19.91 -1.90
C TYR A 220 14.44 -19.64 -0.88
N LEU A 221 13.49 -18.78 -1.25
CA LEU A 221 12.23 -18.66 -0.55
C LEU A 221 11.39 -19.92 -0.76
N LYS A 222 10.55 -20.23 0.23
CA LYS A 222 9.60 -21.35 0.21
C LYS A 222 8.20 -20.86 -0.17
N ALA A 223 7.31 -21.79 -0.50
CA ALA A 223 5.90 -21.50 -0.68
C ALA A 223 5.01 -22.58 -0.04
N THR A 224 3.82 -22.19 0.38
CA THR A 224 2.75 -23.08 0.90
C THR A 224 1.43 -22.80 0.19
N GLY A 225 0.47 -23.72 0.28
CA GLY A 225 -0.86 -23.56 -0.30
C GLY A 225 -0.98 -23.99 -1.77
N PRO A 226 -2.17 -23.81 -2.39
CA PRO A 226 -2.52 -24.46 -3.65
C PRO A 226 -1.69 -24.04 -4.87
N ALA A 227 -1.16 -22.81 -4.91
CA ALA A 227 -0.36 -22.36 -6.06
C ALA A 227 0.97 -23.12 -6.20
N VAL A 228 1.43 -23.81 -5.16
CA VAL A 228 2.59 -24.72 -5.21
C VAL A 228 2.40 -25.82 -6.27
N ALA A 229 1.17 -26.31 -6.46
CA ALA A 229 0.86 -27.29 -7.50
C ALA A 229 1.12 -26.73 -8.92
N VAL A 230 0.85 -25.43 -9.12
CA VAL A 230 1.12 -24.73 -10.38
C VAL A 230 2.63 -24.50 -10.57
N PHE A 231 3.35 -24.08 -9.52
CA PHE A 231 4.81 -23.85 -9.58
C PHE A 231 5.60 -25.12 -9.94
N ARG A 232 5.09 -26.30 -9.58
CA ARG A 232 5.74 -27.60 -9.86
C ARG A 232 5.39 -28.20 -11.23
N LYS A 233 4.53 -27.53 -12.02
CA LYS A 233 4.18 -28.00 -13.37
C LYS A 233 5.43 -28.20 -14.22
N GLN A 234 5.41 -29.27 -15.01
CA GLN A 234 6.45 -29.55 -16.01
C GLN A 234 6.00 -29.11 -17.42
N GLN A 235 4.70 -28.92 -17.61
CA GLN A 235 4.07 -28.48 -18.85
C GLN A 235 2.85 -27.60 -18.52
N GLY A 236 2.59 -26.60 -19.35
CA GLY A 236 1.48 -25.66 -19.19
C GLY A 236 1.34 -24.75 -20.42
N GLN A 237 0.40 -23.82 -20.36
CA GLN A 237 0.09 -22.90 -21.46
C GLN A 237 1.13 -21.78 -21.61
N GLY A 238 1.75 -21.36 -20.50
CA GLY A 238 2.74 -20.30 -20.42
C GLY A 238 4.15 -20.78 -20.09
N TYR A 239 4.94 -19.87 -19.53
CA TYR A 239 6.34 -20.04 -19.14
C TYR A 239 6.49 -20.82 -17.83
N ILE A 240 7.49 -21.70 -17.79
CA ILE A 240 7.87 -22.51 -16.64
C ILE A 240 9.39 -22.40 -16.45
N ASP A 241 9.81 -21.83 -15.33
CA ASP A 241 11.22 -21.51 -15.01
C ASP A 241 12.09 -22.73 -14.63
N GLN A 242 11.50 -23.92 -14.56
CA GLN A 242 12.16 -25.18 -14.18
C GLN A 242 12.75 -25.20 -12.76
N LEU A 243 12.39 -24.23 -11.89
CA LEU A 243 12.83 -24.20 -10.50
C LEU A 243 11.90 -25.02 -9.57
N GLY A 244 10.72 -25.41 -10.06
CA GLY A 244 9.67 -26.00 -9.25
C GLY A 244 9.10 -24.94 -8.31
N ASP A 245 8.94 -25.27 -7.03
CA ASP A 245 8.47 -24.37 -5.98
C ASP A 245 9.57 -23.57 -5.29
N ARG A 246 10.83 -23.67 -5.74
CA ARG A 246 11.91 -22.78 -5.31
C ARG A 246 11.71 -21.40 -5.92
N ILE A 247 11.86 -20.36 -5.09
CA ILE A 247 11.64 -18.97 -5.48
C ILE A 247 12.92 -18.17 -5.22
N ILE A 248 13.32 -17.39 -6.22
CA ILE A 248 14.45 -16.47 -6.13
C ILE A 248 13.92 -15.12 -5.69
N GLY A 249 14.35 -14.67 -4.52
CA GLY A 249 14.10 -13.34 -4.00
C GLY A 249 12.64 -12.96 -3.80
N THR A 250 12.49 -11.69 -3.46
CA THR A 250 11.25 -10.96 -3.19
C THR A 250 11.56 -9.49 -3.43
N PHE A 251 10.61 -8.75 -4.01
CA PHE A 251 10.78 -7.37 -4.43
C PHE A 251 9.42 -6.69 -4.58
N GLY A 252 9.40 -5.35 -4.70
CA GLY A 252 8.17 -4.58 -4.53
C GLY A 252 7.62 -4.78 -3.11
N ASN A 253 8.51 -4.99 -2.13
CA ASN A 253 8.12 -5.19 -0.75
C ASN A 253 7.66 -3.84 -0.19
N CYS A 254 6.37 -3.60 -0.23
CA CYS A 254 5.72 -2.35 0.17
C CYS A 254 5.50 -2.37 1.68
N ALA A 255 4.25 -2.42 2.13
CA ALA A 255 3.95 -2.54 3.54
C ALA A 255 3.91 -3.99 4.11
N GLY A 256 3.25 -4.20 5.25
CA GLY A 256 3.29 -5.49 5.93
C GLY A 256 2.45 -5.58 7.19
N GLY A 257 2.76 -6.56 8.03
CA GLY A 257 2.05 -6.81 9.28
C GLY A 257 2.89 -7.60 10.27
N THR A 258 2.55 -7.49 11.55
CA THR A 258 3.26 -8.18 12.62
C THR A 258 2.37 -9.24 13.25
N THR A 259 2.86 -10.47 13.35
CA THR A 259 2.08 -11.55 13.96
C THR A 259 2.28 -11.58 15.47
N PRO A 260 1.25 -11.96 16.26
CA PRO A 260 1.39 -12.09 17.72
C PRO A 260 2.37 -13.18 18.18
N TRP A 261 2.82 -14.05 17.28
CA TRP A 261 3.82 -15.09 17.55
C TRP A 261 5.25 -14.69 17.14
N GLY A 262 5.47 -13.43 16.78
CA GLY A 262 6.80 -12.86 16.59
C GLY A 262 7.41 -13.11 15.23
N THR A 263 6.59 -13.27 14.19
CA THR A 263 7.01 -13.22 12.77
C THR A 263 6.52 -11.93 12.13
N VAL A 264 7.10 -11.59 10.98
CA VAL A 264 6.75 -10.42 10.18
C VAL A 264 6.23 -10.89 8.83
N LEU A 265 5.13 -10.30 8.39
CA LEU A 265 4.53 -10.47 7.08
C LEU A 265 4.92 -9.27 6.22
N SER A 266 5.52 -9.52 5.07
CA SER A 266 5.90 -8.49 4.10
C SER A 266 5.09 -8.65 2.83
N ALA A 267 4.63 -7.55 2.27
CA ALA A 267 3.69 -7.52 1.17
C ALA A 267 4.40 -7.21 -0.15
N GLU A 268 4.32 -8.13 -1.14
CA GLU A 268 4.77 -7.82 -2.51
C GLU A 268 3.65 -7.11 -3.27
N GLU A 269 3.90 -5.89 -3.71
CA GLU A 269 2.91 -4.95 -4.23
C GLU A 269 3.13 -4.67 -5.73
N ASN A 270 3.96 -3.68 -6.07
CA ASN A 270 4.29 -3.31 -7.45
C ASN A 270 5.31 -4.25 -8.13
N PHE A 271 5.19 -5.57 -7.91
CA PHE A 271 6.08 -6.60 -8.47
C PHE A 271 6.08 -6.66 -10.00
N GLN A 272 5.01 -6.15 -10.65
CA GLN A 272 4.88 -6.08 -12.11
C GLN A 272 5.92 -5.15 -12.77
N THR A 273 6.59 -4.31 -11.99
CA THR A 273 7.71 -3.48 -12.47
C THR A 273 8.96 -4.32 -12.75
N GLN A 274 9.06 -5.51 -12.15
CA GLN A 274 10.22 -6.39 -12.22
C GLN A 274 9.98 -7.63 -13.09
N VAL A 275 8.75 -8.16 -13.10
CA VAL A 275 8.36 -9.40 -13.80
C VAL A 275 6.97 -9.29 -14.46
N PRO A 276 6.67 -10.05 -15.52
CA PRO A 276 5.33 -10.03 -16.12
C PRO A 276 4.24 -10.43 -15.12
N GLU A 277 3.24 -9.58 -14.92
CA GLU A 277 2.15 -9.88 -13.99
C GLU A 277 1.20 -10.97 -14.52
N ALA A 278 0.98 -10.95 -15.83
CA ALA A 278 -0.11 -11.64 -16.49
C ALA A 278 0.11 -13.17 -16.53
N VAL A 279 -0.95 -13.95 -16.32
CA VAL A 279 -0.91 -15.41 -16.24
C VAL A 279 -1.92 -16.08 -17.17
N TYR A 280 -1.67 -17.34 -17.50
CA TYR A 280 -2.59 -18.16 -18.29
C TYR A 280 -3.66 -18.80 -17.40
N PRO A 281 -4.76 -19.32 -17.99
CA PRO A 281 -5.83 -19.97 -17.23
C PRO A 281 -5.44 -21.21 -16.40
N ASP A 282 -4.26 -21.78 -16.62
CA ASP A 282 -3.70 -22.84 -15.77
C ASP A 282 -2.74 -22.33 -14.69
N GLY A 283 -2.67 -21.01 -14.49
CA GLY A 283 -1.83 -20.29 -13.54
C GLY A 283 -0.37 -20.14 -13.95
N THR A 284 0.04 -20.64 -15.12
CA THR A 284 1.44 -20.51 -15.58
C THR A 284 1.74 -19.06 -16.00
N SER A 285 2.98 -18.63 -15.78
CA SER A 285 3.42 -17.25 -16.01
C SER A 285 3.42 -16.89 -17.50
N SER A 286 3.28 -15.61 -17.81
CA SER A 286 3.75 -15.08 -19.10
C SER A 286 5.27 -15.22 -19.25
N ASP A 287 5.73 -15.31 -20.50
CA ASP A 287 7.14 -15.39 -20.84
C ASP A 287 7.89 -14.10 -20.41
N PRO A 288 9.12 -14.17 -19.89
CA PRO A 288 9.91 -13.00 -19.48
C PRO A 288 10.03 -11.92 -20.57
N SER A 289 9.98 -12.30 -21.85
CA SER A 289 9.99 -11.35 -22.98
C SER A 289 8.81 -10.37 -22.99
N LYS A 290 7.74 -10.63 -22.23
CA LYS A 290 6.59 -9.71 -22.10
C LYS A 290 6.88 -8.50 -21.21
N LEU A 291 7.95 -8.54 -20.42
CA LEU A 291 8.49 -7.39 -19.70
C LEU A 291 10.00 -7.32 -19.95
N PRO A 292 10.45 -6.71 -21.06
CA PRO A 292 11.86 -6.53 -21.35
C PRO A 292 12.53 -5.62 -20.32
N PHE A 293 13.85 -5.76 -20.17
CA PHE A 293 14.64 -4.82 -19.39
C PHE A 293 14.64 -3.45 -20.09
N ALA A 294 14.35 -2.39 -19.35
CA ALA A 294 14.33 -1.02 -19.87
C ALA A 294 15.20 -0.10 -19.00
N LEU A 295 15.92 0.80 -19.65
CA LEU A 295 16.78 1.80 -19.00
C LEU A 295 16.78 3.12 -19.78
N GLY A 296 16.34 4.19 -19.12
CA GLY A 296 16.30 5.56 -19.61
C GLY A 296 16.93 6.55 -18.63
N ASP A 297 16.70 7.85 -18.82
CA ASP A 297 17.19 8.88 -17.89
C ASP A 297 16.36 8.94 -16.60
N GLU A 298 15.09 8.58 -16.69
CA GLU A 298 14.11 8.59 -15.59
C GLU A 298 13.46 7.20 -15.39
N GLU A 299 13.96 6.17 -16.09
CA GLU A 299 13.33 4.84 -16.16
C GLU A 299 14.33 3.72 -15.91
N LEU A 300 13.95 2.73 -15.08
CA LEU A 300 14.68 1.48 -14.87
C LEU A 300 13.70 0.38 -14.44
N TYR A 301 13.37 -0.54 -15.36
CA TYR A 301 12.33 -1.56 -15.18
C TYR A 301 12.73 -2.92 -15.78
N GLY A 302 11.98 -3.98 -15.46
CA GLY A 302 12.17 -5.31 -16.02
C GLY A 302 13.44 -6.02 -15.53
N GLN A 303 13.89 -5.74 -14.31
CA GLN A 303 15.14 -6.27 -13.73
C GLN A 303 15.11 -7.79 -13.59
N GLY A 304 13.91 -8.39 -13.45
CA GLY A 304 13.72 -9.83 -13.44
C GLY A 304 13.89 -10.50 -14.82
N ASN A 305 13.89 -9.74 -15.92
CA ASN A 305 13.98 -10.26 -17.28
C ASN A 305 15.27 -11.06 -17.49
N VAL A 306 16.43 -10.47 -17.18
CA VAL A 306 17.74 -11.09 -17.47
C VAL A 306 17.94 -12.42 -16.75
N PHE A 307 17.25 -12.63 -15.62
CA PHE A 307 17.30 -13.87 -14.83
C PHE A 307 16.18 -14.87 -15.19
N GLY A 308 15.26 -14.52 -16.10
CA GLY A 308 14.14 -15.37 -16.49
C GLY A 308 13.16 -15.65 -15.35
N LEU A 309 12.92 -14.67 -14.47
CA LEU A 309 12.04 -14.87 -13.32
C LEU A 309 10.57 -15.06 -13.77
N ALA A 310 9.90 -16.09 -13.25
CA ALA A 310 8.49 -16.35 -13.53
C ALA A 310 7.58 -15.47 -12.66
N GLY A 311 6.79 -14.60 -13.28
CA GLY A 311 6.00 -13.58 -12.58
C GLY A 311 4.88 -14.12 -11.68
N ASN A 312 4.40 -15.34 -11.93
CA ASN A 312 3.40 -16.00 -11.06
C ASN A 312 3.94 -16.35 -9.65
N LYS A 313 5.26 -16.24 -9.42
CA LYS A 313 5.90 -16.46 -8.12
C LYS A 313 6.03 -15.21 -7.25
N TYR A 314 5.54 -14.05 -7.71
CA TYR A 314 5.61 -12.77 -7.01
C TYR A 314 4.22 -12.14 -6.87
N GLY A 315 4.06 -11.20 -5.95
CA GLY A 315 2.77 -10.63 -5.57
C GLY A 315 2.10 -11.41 -4.45
N TRP A 316 2.89 -11.94 -3.51
CA TRP A 316 2.41 -12.71 -2.37
C TRP A 316 2.86 -12.08 -1.06
N ILE A 317 2.18 -12.42 0.03
CA ILE A 317 2.71 -12.20 1.38
C ILE A 317 3.86 -13.16 1.67
N VAL A 318 4.98 -12.60 2.14
CA VAL A 318 6.18 -13.30 2.59
C VAL A 318 6.26 -13.24 4.12
N GLU A 319 6.17 -14.39 4.81
CA GLU A 319 6.40 -14.48 6.26
C GLU A 319 7.88 -14.74 6.56
N ILE A 320 8.46 -13.99 7.50
CA ILE A 320 9.82 -14.21 8.04
C ILE A 320 9.81 -14.24 9.57
N ASP A 321 10.63 -15.10 10.16
CA ASP A 321 11.00 -15.05 11.58
C ASP A 321 12.30 -14.24 11.75
N PRO A 322 12.23 -12.98 12.23
CA PRO A 322 13.43 -12.16 12.39
C PRO A 322 14.41 -12.75 13.42
N ALA A 323 13.91 -13.51 14.41
CA ALA A 323 14.74 -14.16 15.42
C ALA A 323 15.46 -15.42 14.91
N ASN A 324 15.07 -15.97 13.76
CA ASN A 324 15.74 -17.11 13.15
C ASN A 324 16.64 -16.66 11.98
N PRO A 325 17.98 -16.60 12.14
CA PRO A 325 18.89 -16.11 11.09
C PRO A 325 18.92 -16.99 9.82
N ASN A 326 18.37 -18.20 9.88
CA ASN A 326 18.29 -19.13 8.75
C ASN A 326 16.93 -19.08 8.04
N ASP A 327 16.01 -18.22 8.47
CA ASP A 327 14.75 -17.99 7.77
C ASP A 327 14.91 -16.89 6.72
N TYR A 328 14.63 -17.27 5.47
CA TYR A 328 14.72 -16.44 4.27
C TYR A 328 13.35 -16.16 3.65
N GLY A 329 12.26 -16.59 4.26
CA GLY A 329 10.91 -16.23 3.83
C GLY A 329 10.10 -17.40 3.28
N THR A 330 8.80 -17.37 3.62
CA THR A 330 7.79 -18.31 3.11
C THR A 330 6.62 -17.54 2.52
N LYS A 331 6.29 -17.82 1.26
CA LYS A 331 5.12 -17.26 0.57
C LYS A 331 3.85 -18.08 0.88
N HIS A 332 2.81 -17.44 1.41
CA HIS A 332 1.56 -18.11 1.78
C HIS A 332 0.47 -17.93 0.71
N THR A 333 0.34 -18.90 -0.20
CA THR A 333 -0.44 -18.69 -1.43
C THR A 333 -1.95 -18.72 -1.23
N TRP A 334 -2.44 -19.22 -0.09
CA TRP A 334 -3.85 -19.09 0.30
C TRP A 334 -4.27 -17.65 0.57
N LEU A 335 -3.33 -16.74 0.78
CA LEU A 335 -3.60 -15.31 0.95
C LEU A 335 -3.89 -14.60 -0.38
N GLY A 336 -3.75 -15.29 -1.51
CA GLY A 336 -3.98 -14.77 -2.85
C GLY A 336 -2.74 -14.07 -3.42
N ARG A 337 -2.75 -13.86 -4.74
CA ARG A 337 -1.74 -13.10 -5.47
C ARG A 337 -2.35 -11.85 -6.07
N TYR A 338 -1.83 -10.71 -5.66
CA TYR A 338 -2.19 -9.38 -6.14
C TYR A 338 -1.15 -8.37 -5.62
N ARG A 339 -1.36 -7.08 -5.86
CA ARG A 339 -0.47 -6.01 -5.36
C ARG A 339 -0.78 -5.77 -3.88
N HIS A 340 -0.18 -6.56 -2.98
CA HIS A 340 -0.50 -6.50 -1.56
C HIS A 340 0.06 -5.25 -0.91
N GLU A 341 -0.76 -4.56 -0.13
CA GLU A 341 -0.29 -3.53 0.81
C GLU A 341 -0.21 -4.09 2.24
N ALA A 342 -0.28 -3.26 3.28
CA ALA A 342 -0.21 -3.71 4.67
C ALA A 342 -1.40 -4.55 5.11
N VAL A 343 -1.15 -5.34 6.16
CA VAL A 343 -1.96 -6.52 6.48
C VAL A 343 -2.39 -6.55 7.94
N GLY A 344 -3.70 -6.60 8.14
CA GLY A 344 -4.31 -6.80 9.44
C GLY A 344 -4.42 -8.28 9.78
N VAL A 345 -3.92 -8.71 10.95
CA VAL A 345 -4.06 -10.09 11.42
C VAL A 345 -4.83 -10.16 12.72
N ARG A 346 -5.92 -10.93 12.72
CA ARG A 346 -6.78 -11.15 13.87
C ARG A 346 -6.62 -12.57 14.40
N VAL A 347 -6.12 -12.69 15.62
CA VAL A 347 -5.67 -13.96 16.22
C VAL A 347 -6.28 -14.13 17.61
N GLU A 348 -7.31 -14.98 17.73
CA GLU A 348 -8.05 -15.18 18.97
C GLU A 348 -8.18 -16.66 19.32
N ALA A 349 -7.81 -17.03 20.55
CA ALA A 349 -7.92 -18.41 21.03
C ALA A 349 -9.35 -18.95 20.86
N GLY A 350 -9.46 -20.16 20.33
CA GLY A 350 -10.74 -20.85 20.08
C GLY A 350 -11.48 -20.40 18.81
N LYS A 351 -10.97 -19.40 18.08
CA LYS A 351 -11.50 -18.92 16.81
C LYS A 351 -10.54 -19.22 15.64
N PRO A 352 -11.03 -19.27 14.39
CA PRO A 352 -10.16 -19.20 13.23
C PRO A 352 -9.32 -17.91 13.22
N LEU A 353 -8.12 -18.00 12.65
CA LEU A 353 -7.33 -16.82 12.30
C LEU A 353 -8.01 -16.11 11.13
N ALA A 354 -8.08 -14.78 11.19
CA ALA A 354 -8.42 -13.95 10.04
C ALA A 354 -7.26 -13.05 9.65
N PHE A 355 -7.05 -12.91 8.35
CA PHE A 355 -6.04 -12.05 7.74
C PHE A 355 -6.74 -11.13 6.75
N TYR A 356 -6.39 -9.84 6.73
CA TYR A 356 -6.98 -8.82 5.86
C TYR A 356 -5.87 -8.13 5.07
N SER A 357 -6.14 -7.74 3.83
CA SER A 357 -5.17 -7.07 2.97
C SER A 357 -5.89 -6.38 1.81
N GLY A 358 -5.36 -5.22 1.39
CA GLY A 358 -5.75 -4.52 0.17
C GLY A 358 -4.96 -5.02 -1.05
N CYS A 359 -5.59 -4.94 -2.24
CA CYS A 359 -4.87 -4.93 -3.50
C CYS A 359 -4.72 -3.48 -3.95
N ASP A 360 -3.55 -2.86 -3.78
CA ASP A 360 -3.33 -1.50 -4.24
C ASP A 360 -3.25 -1.45 -5.78
N ARG A 361 -4.41 -1.18 -6.35
CA ARG A 361 -4.65 -0.95 -7.76
C ARG A 361 -5.87 -0.06 -7.86
N ARG A 362 -5.95 0.75 -8.91
CA ARG A 362 -7.19 1.42 -9.27
C ARG A 362 -8.25 0.39 -9.65
N GLY A 363 -9.28 0.27 -8.81
CA GLY A 363 -10.28 -0.78 -8.92
C GLY A 363 -9.88 -2.11 -8.25
N GLY A 364 -8.83 -2.11 -7.42
CA GLY A 364 -8.45 -3.21 -6.55
C GLY A 364 -9.51 -3.53 -5.48
N HIS A 365 -9.23 -4.48 -4.59
CA HIS A 365 -10.22 -5.03 -3.66
C HIS A 365 -9.68 -5.16 -2.24
N ILE A 366 -10.60 -5.29 -1.28
CA ILE A 366 -10.29 -5.74 0.07
C ILE A 366 -10.50 -7.24 0.15
N TYR A 367 -9.52 -7.94 0.71
CA TYR A 367 -9.53 -9.38 0.90
C TYR A 367 -9.56 -9.76 2.37
N LYS A 368 -10.08 -10.95 2.63
CA LYS A 368 -10.07 -11.61 3.93
C LYS A 368 -9.71 -13.07 3.73
N PHE A 369 -8.70 -13.57 4.41
CA PHE A 369 -8.46 -15.01 4.55
C PHE A 369 -8.94 -15.47 5.93
N VAL A 370 -9.58 -16.63 5.97
CA VAL A 370 -9.98 -17.31 7.22
C VAL A 370 -9.35 -18.70 7.26
N SER A 371 -8.59 -19.01 8.31
CA SER A 371 -7.97 -20.33 8.46
C SER A 371 -9.00 -21.43 8.66
N ARG A 372 -8.70 -22.64 8.18
CA ARG A 372 -9.56 -23.82 8.45
C ARG A 372 -9.56 -24.18 9.92
N ASP A 373 -8.36 -24.21 10.51
CA ASP A 373 -8.15 -24.64 11.88
C ASP A 373 -8.16 -23.43 12.82
N LYS A 374 -8.45 -23.69 14.10
CA LYS A 374 -8.58 -22.66 15.13
C LYS A 374 -7.24 -22.37 15.78
N VAL A 375 -7.05 -21.11 16.17
CA VAL A 375 -5.96 -20.69 17.05
C VAL A 375 -6.17 -21.34 18.41
N GLN A 376 -5.13 -21.97 18.94
CA GLN A 376 -5.12 -22.50 20.31
C GLN A 376 -4.50 -21.50 21.28
N ASP A 377 -3.29 -21.05 20.96
CA ASP A 377 -2.56 -19.99 21.67
C ASP A 377 -2.11 -18.94 20.64
N PRO A 378 -2.58 -17.68 20.73
CA PRO A 378 -2.21 -16.63 19.80
C PRO A 378 -0.71 -16.38 19.65
N LYS A 379 0.10 -16.66 20.68
CA LYS A 379 1.54 -16.38 20.67
C LYS A 379 2.39 -17.55 20.20
N ASN A 380 1.78 -18.69 19.88
CA ASN A 380 2.51 -19.88 19.49
C ASN A 380 3.06 -19.74 18.06
N LYS A 381 4.38 -19.86 17.88
CA LYS A 381 5.05 -19.83 16.56
C LYS A 381 4.52 -20.86 15.56
N ALA A 382 3.89 -21.95 16.04
CA ALA A 382 3.25 -22.92 15.15
C ALA A 382 2.03 -22.34 14.40
N ASN A 383 1.53 -21.16 14.76
CA ASN A 383 0.39 -20.53 14.09
C ASN A 383 0.65 -20.16 12.62
N SER A 384 1.91 -20.03 12.18
CA SER A 384 2.25 -19.89 10.75
C SER A 384 1.60 -20.99 9.89
N GLN A 385 1.43 -22.21 10.44
CA GLN A 385 0.77 -23.30 9.72
C GLN A 385 -0.72 -23.02 9.39
N LEU A 386 -1.38 -22.12 10.13
CA LEU A 386 -2.78 -21.75 9.91
C LEU A 386 -2.97 -20.94 8.62
N LEU A 387 -1.92 -20.29 8.11
CA LEU A 387 -1.92 -19.59 6.83
C LEU A 387 -1.84 -20.56 5.64
N THR A 388 -1.61 -21.86 5.88
CA THR A 388 -1.41 -22.85 4.81
C THR A 388 -2.69 -23.53 4.35
N GLN A 389 -3.81 -23.35 5.07
CA GLN A 389 -5.11 -23.97 4.77
C GLN A 389 -6.26 -23.08 5.26
N GLY A 390 -7.17 -22.71 4.36
CA GLY A 390 -8.33 -21.90 4.71
C GLY A 390 -9.15 -21.51 3.49
N THR A 391 -9.71 -20.31 3.51
CA THR A 391 -10.47 -19.75 2.38
C THR A 391 -10.19 -18.26 2.27
N LEU A 392 -9.85 -17.82 1.06
CA LEU A 392 -9.75 -16.41 0.71
C LEU A 392 -11.12 -15.89 0.26
N TYR A 393 -11.45 -14.68 0.68
CA TYR A 393 -12.67 -13.97 0.36
C TYR A 393 -12.33 -12.58 -0.16
N ALA A 394 -13.20 -12.03 -1.01
CA ALA A 394 -13.17 -10.63 -1.45
C ALA A 394 -14.42 -9.88 -0.97
N ALA A 395 -14.27 -8.61 -0.63
CA ALA A 395 -15.35 -7.79 -0.07
C ALA A 395 -16.36 -7.32 -1.13
N LYS A 396 -17.65 -7.38 -0.79
CA LYS A 396 -18.72 -6.62 -1.43
C LYS A 396 -19.28 -5.58 -0.47
N PHE A 397 -19.12 -4.31 -0.81
CA PHE A 397 -19.72 -3.19 -0.09
C PHE A 397 -21.05 -2.80 -0.73
N ASN A 398 -22.08 -2.65 0.09
CA ASN A 398 -23.36 -2.07 -0.29
C ASN A 398 -23.40 -0.61 0.15
N SER A 399 -24.01 0.27 -0.64
CA SER A 399 -24.09 1.72 -0.37
C SER A 399 -24.88 2.10 0.90
N ASP A 400 -25.51 1.14 1.59
CA ASP A 400 -26.26 1.33 2.83
C ASP A 400 -25.41 1.10 4.09
N GLY A 401 -24.09 0.92 3.94
CA GLY A 401 -23.17 0.66 5.04
C GLY A 401 -23.11 -0.81 5.46
N THR A 402 -23.74 -1.72 4.72
CA THR A 402 -23.58 -3.17 4.91
C THR A 402 -22.63 -3.76 3.88
N GLY A 403 -22.14 -4.97 4.13
CA GLY A 403 -21.36 -5.72 3.15
C GLY A 403 -21.28 -7.20 3.47
N ARG A 404 -20.67 -7.95 2.55
CA ARG A 404 -20.46 -9.40 2.66
C ARG A 404 -19.13 -9.84 2.06
N TRP A 405 -18.61 -10.95 2.55
CA TRP A 405 -17.42 -11.61 2.02
C TRP A 405 -17.80 -12.68 1.00
N ILE A 406 -17.20 -12.65 -0.18
CA ILE A 406 -17.44 -13.60 -1.27
C ILE A 406 -16.24 -14.55 -1.36
N PRO A 407 -16.41 -15.87 -1.19
CA PRO A 407 -15.29 -16.81 -1.24
C PRO A 407 -14.70 -16.90 -2.65
N LEU A 408 -13.39 -17.09 -2.76
CA LEU A 408 -12.69 -17.33 -4.04
C LEU A 408 -12.36 -18.82 -4.20
N THR A 409 -13.41 -19.60 -4.42
CA THR A 409 -13.33 -21.05 -4.64
C THR A 409 -13.91 -21.41 -6.01
N ALA A 410 -13.56 -22.59 -6.53
CA ALA A 410 -13.98 -23.01 -7.87
C ALA A 410 -15.51 -23.09 -8.07
N ASP A 411 -16.28 -23.25 -6.99
CA ASP A 411 -17.74 -23.30 -6.99
C ASP A 411 -18.41 -21.94 -6.81
N THR A 412 -17.66 -20.86 -6.56
CA THR A 412 -18.23 -19.52 -6.42
C THR A 412 -18.90 -19.06 -7.72
N PRO A 413 -20.16 -18.61 -7.68
CA PRO A 413 -20.84 -18.09 -8.86
C PRO A 413 -20.16 -16.88 -9.49
N VAL A 414 -20.13 -16.84 -10.82
CA VAL A 414 -19.70 -15.68 -11.61
C VAL A 414 -20.82 -14.63 -11.61
N ASP A 415 -20.52 -13.45 -11.06
CA ASP A 415 -21.45 -12.34 -10.93
C ASP A 415 -20.73 -10.98 -10.96
N PRO A 416 -19.95 -10.66 -12.01
CA PRO A 416 -19.19 -9.42 -12.08
C PRO A 416 -20.12 -8.21 -12.09
N ASP A 417 -19.61 -7.08 -11.57
CA ASP A 417 -20.36 -5.83 -11.58
C ASP A 417 -20.49 -5.26 -13.02
N LEU A 418 -21.28 -4.20 -13.15
CA LEU A 418 -21.45 -3.49 -14.42
C LEU A 418 -20.39 -2.39 -14.55
N PRO A 419 -19.72 -2.25 -15.71
CA PRO A 419 -18.82 -1.13 -15.98
C PRO A 419 -19.43 0.24 -15.65
N SER A 420 -20.73 0.44 -15.89
CA SER A 420 -21.42 1.69 -15.56
C SER A 420 -21.45 2.07 -14.07
N ASN A 421 -21.15 1.13 -13.16
CA ASN A 421 -21.00 1.39 -11.73
C ASN A 421 -19.57 1.75 -11.33
N ILE A 422 -18.60 1.64 -12.25
CA ILE A 422 -17.18 1.77 -11.97
C ILE A 422 -16.65 3.07 -12.57
N ALA A 423 -15.90 3.85 -11.80
CA ALA A 423 -15.21 5.02 -12.33
C ALA A 423 -14.31 4.60 -13.50
N GLY A 424 -14.39 5.29 -14.63
CA GLY A 424 -13.69 4.91 -15.86
C GLY A 424 -14.46 3.94 -16.78
N ASN A 425 -15.59 3.39 -16.34
CA ASN A 425 -16.43 2.45 -17.09
C ASN A 425 -15.67 1.21 -17.62
N LEU A 426 -14.82 0.62 -16.79
CA LEU A 426 -13.97 -0.51 -17.16
C LEU A 426 -13.93 -1.56 -16.05
N ILE A 427 -14.07 -2.83 -16.43
CA ILE A 427 -13.81 -3.99 -15.57
C ILE A 427 -12.93 -4.98 -16.34
N LEU A 428 -11.92 -5.51 -15.68
CA LEU A 428 -11.02 -6.52 -16.22
C LEU A 428 -11.40 -7.91 -15.68
N LEU A 429 -11.72 -8.85 -16.56
CA LEU A 429 -12.15 -10.21 -16.20
C LEU A 429 -11.14 -11.28 -16.66
N PRO A 430 -11.13 -12.48 -16.05
CA PRO A 430 -10.29 -13.58 -16.51
C PRO A 430 -10.64 -14.00 -17.95
N LYS A 431 -9.61 -14.25 -18.77
CA LYS A 431 -9.77 -14.95 -20.07
C LYS A 431 -9.99 -16.44 -19.81
N SER A 432 -10.98 -17.04 -20.47
CA SER A 432 -11.29 -18.47 -20.33
C SER A 432 -10.47 -19.35 -21.29
N PRO A 433 -10.14 -20.61 -20.89
CA PRO A 433 -9.51 -21.62 -21.75
C PRO A 433 -10.28 -21.90 -23.06
N GLN A 434 -11.58 -21.60 -23.08
CA GLN A 434 -12.49 -21.90 -24.20
C GLN A 434 -12.58 -20.75 -25.22
N ALA A 435 -11.83 -19.66 -25.03
CA ALA A 435 -11.69 -18.61 -26.03
C ALA A 435 -10.83 -19.14 -27.20
N LYS A 436 -11.48 -19.75 -28.20
CA LYS A 436 -10.87 -19.99 -29.52
C LYS A 436 -10.66 -18.65 -30.23
N THR A 437 -9.66 -17.88 -29.82
CA THR A 437 -9.07 -16.87 -30.68
C THR A 437 -8.07 -17.58 -31.58
N THR A 438 -8.07 -17.27 -32.88
CA THR A 438 -7.11 -17.78 -33.88
C THR A 438 -5.68 -17.27 -33.69
N GLN A 439 -5.42 -16.62 -32.56
CA GLN A 439 -4.12 -16.18 -32.07
C GLN A 439 -3.92 -16.89 -30.73
N LYS A 440 -2.69 -17.40 -30.48
CA LYS A 440 -2.26 -17.88 -29.16
C LYS A 440 -2.86 -16.95 -28.11
N ALA A 441 -3.78 -17.44 -27.29
CA ALA A 441 -4.43 -16.62 -26.27
C ALA A 441 -3.32 -16.10 -25.34
N GLU A 442 -2.88 -14.86 -25.50
CA GLU A 442 -1.85 -14.28 -24.65
C GLU A 442 -2.44 -14.13 -23.23
N GLY A 443 -1.66 -14.53 -22.22
CA GLY A 443 -2.06 -14.70 -20.81
C GLY A 443 -2.42 -13.41 -20.08
N ASP A 444 -3.44 -12.72 -20.58
CA ASP A 444 -3.85 -11.37 -20.21
C ASP A 444 -5.37 -11.35 -19.85
N TYR A 445 -5.95 -10.20 -19.50
CA TYR A 445 -7.34 -10.05 -19.07
C TYR A 445 -8.32 -9.71 -20.23
N LEU A 446 -9.61 -9.92 -19.99
CA LEU A 446 -10.70 -9.43 -20.86
C LEU A 446 -11.20 -8.08 -20.33
N ALA A 447 -10.84 -7.00 -21.03
CA ALA A 447 -11.36 -5.67 -20.75
C ALA A 447 -12.82 -5.53 -21.23
N ILE A 448 -13.73 -5.19 -20.30
CA ILE A 448 -15.15 -4.97 -20.59
C ILE A 448 -15.53 -3.54 -20.22
N SER A 449 -16.08 -2.81 -21.19
CA SER A 449 -16.55 -1.42 -21.02
C SER A 449 -18.04 -1.23 -21.28
N LYS A 450 -18.78 -2.32 -21.55
CA LYS A 450 -20.22 -2.29 -21.82
C LYS A 450 -20.97 -3.34 -20.99
N ASP A 451 -22.00 -2.91 -20.27
CA ASP A 451 -22.86 -3.75 -19.42
C ASP A 451 -23.45 -4.98 -20.14
N GLN A 452 -23.74 -4.87 -21.44
CA GLN A 452 -24.26 -5.99 -22.23
C GLN A 452 -23.27 -7.15 -22.35
N GLU A 453 -21.97 -6.88 -22.30
CA GLU A 453 -20.92 -7.90 -22.38
C GLU A 453 -20.81 -8.70 -21.08
N ILE A 454 -21.09 -8.06 -19.93
CA ILE A 454 -21.24 -8.75 -18.63
C ILE A 454 -22.36 -9.79 -18.67
N THR A 455 -23.50 -9.45 -19.28
CA THR A 455 -24.62 -10.40 -19.43
C THR A 455 -24.20 -11.64 -20.22
N LYS A 456 -23.44 -11.45 -21.31
CA LYS A 456 -22.91 -12.57 -22.12
C LYS A 456 -21.88 -13.39 -21.33
N TYR A 457 -21.04 -12.74 -20.54
CA TYR A 457 -20.05 -13.41 -19.69
C TYR A 457 -20.72 -14.34 -18.66
N LYS A 458 -21.73 -13.84 -17.93
CA LYS A 458 -22.53 -14.62 -16.96
C LYS A 458 -23.34 -15.75 -17.58
N GLN A 459 -23.75 -15.60 -18.85
CA GLN A 459 -24.41 -16.68 -19.58
C GLN A 459 -23.44 -17.81 -19.90
N LYS A 460 -22.20 -17.46 -20.27
CA LYS A 460 -21.14 -18.39 -20.69
C LYS A 460 -20.48 -19.14 -19.52
N PHE A 461 -20.20 -18.46 -18.42
CA PHE A 461 -19.52 -19.02 -17.25
C PHE A 461 -20.44 -19.00 -16.05
N LYS A 462 -20.53 -20.11 -15.32
CA LYS A 462 -21.39 -20.24 -14.14
C LYS A 462 -20.62 -20.02 -12.87
N ASN A 463 -19.47 -20.67 -12.75
CA ASN A 463 -18.65 -20.63 -11.54
C ASN A 463 -17.20 -20.28 -11.88
N LEU A 464 -16.43 -19.80 -10.90
CA LEU A 464 -15.00 -19.48 -11.10
C LEU A 464 -14.21 -20.64 -11.72
N GLY A 465 -14.50 -21.89 -11.34
CA GLY A 465 -13.83 -23.07 -11.88
C GLY A 465 -14.00 -23.30 -13.38
N ASP A 466 -14.94 -22.61 -14.04
CA ASP A 466 -15.12 -22.60 -15.50
C ASP A 466 -14.09 -21.70 -16.22
N LEU A 467 -13.46 -20.79 -15.48
CA LEU A 467 -12.48 -19.82 -15.98
C LEU A 467 -11.04 -20.35 -15.94
N TYR A 468 -10.80 -21.44 -15.21
CA TYR A 468 -9.45 -21.97 -14.97
C TYR A 468 -9.32 -23.45 -15.32
N SER A 469 -8.11 -23.87 -15.65
CA SER A 469 -7.75 -25.22 -16.12
C SER A 469 -6.85 -25.95 -15.13
N GLY A 470 -6.86 -27.29 -15.19
CA GLY A 470 -6.05 -28.16 -14.33
C GLY A 470 -6.90 -29.12 -13.51
N ASN A 471 -6.24 -29.92 -12.67
CA ASN A 471 -6.90 -30.71 -11.62
C ASN A 471 -7.48 -29.79 -10.51
N THR A 472 -8.18 -30.36 -9.53
CA THR A 472 -8.85 -29.58 -8.47
C THR A 472 -7.89 -28.63 -7.72
N GLU A 473 -6.69 -29.10 -7.36
CA GLU A 473 -5.71 -28.31 -6.63
C GLU A 473 -5.07 -27.25 -7.53
N GLU A 474 -4.71 -27.61 -8.76
CA GLU A 474 -4.16 -26.67 -9.75
C GLU A 474 -5.15 -25.56 -10.09
N LYS A 475 -6.45 -25.87 -10.19
CA LYS A 475 -7.49 -24.85 -10.42
C LYS A 475 -7.59 -23.88 -9.26
N GLN A 476 -7.57 -24.37 -8.02
CA GLN A 476 -7.57 -23.48 -6.86
C GLN A 476 -6.29 -22.64 -6.82
N GLY A 477 -5.14 -23.23 -7.17
CA GLY A 477 -3.87 -22.50 -7.33
C GLY A 477 -3.97 -21.40 -8.39
N ALA A 478 -4.54 -21.69 -9.56
CA ALA A 478 -4.73 -20.72 -10.63
C ALA A 478 -5.69 -19.58 -10.22
N ILE A 479 -6.79 -19.88 -9.52
CA ILE A 479 -7.69 -18.86 -8.95
C ILE A 479 -6.94 -17.92 -8.00
N LEU A 480 -6.07 -18.46 -7.14
CA LEU A 480 -5.30 -17.67 -6.18
C LEU A 480 -4.19 -16.85 -6.85
N ILE A 481 -3.53 -17.40 -7.88
CA ILE A 481 -2.54 -16.68 -8.71
C ILE A 481 -3.19 -15.51 -9.47
N ASP A 482 -4.47 -15.64 -9.82
CA ASP A 482 -5.26 -14.70 -10.61
C ASP A 482 -6.30 -13.95 -9.74
N ALA A 483 -6.06 -13.85 -8.43
CA ALA A 483 -7.07 -13.49 -7.42
C ALA A 483 -7.71 -12.11 -7.65
N HIS A 484 -6.98 -11.16 -8.25
CA HIS A 484 -7.55 -9.86 -8.64
C HIS A 484 -8.68 -10.02 -9.67
N TYR A 485 -8.42 -10.68 -10.80
CA TYR A 485 -9.44 -10.87 -11.83
C TYR A 485 -10.53 -11.86 -11.38
N ALA A 486 -10.18 -12.86 -10.56
CA ALA A 486 -11.17 -13.75 -9.94
C ALA A 486 -12.14 -12.96 -9.04
N ALA A 487 -11.66 -11.98 -8.27
CA ALA A 487 -12.49 -11.10 -7.44
C ALA A 487 -13.44 -10.25 -8.30
N ASN A 488 -12.96 -9.66 -9.40
CA ASN A 488 -13.82 -8.99 -10.38
C ASN A 488 -14.91 -9.93 -10.91
N ALA A 489 -14.57 -11.18 -11.27
CA ALA A 489 -15.50 -12.15 -11.82
C ALA A 489 -16.62 -12.58 -10.86
N VAL A 490 -16.40 -12.56 -9.55
CA VAL A 490 -17.43 -12.87 -8.54
C VAL A 490 -18.20 -11.64 -8.05
N GLY A 491 -17.87 -10.46 -8.59
CA GLY A 491 -18.54 -9.21 -8.27
C GLY A 491 -18.07 -8.53 -7.00
N ALA A 492 -16.84 -8.80 -6.55
CA ALA A 492 -16.23 -8.01 -5.48
C ALA A 492 -16.26 -6.51 -5.85
N THR A 493 -16.36 -5.65 -4.85
CA THR A 493 -16.39 -4.20 -5.09
C THR A 493 -15.01 -3.73 -5.52
N CYS A 494 -14.91 -3.07 -6.67
CA CYS A 494 -13.72 -2.32 -7.06
C CYS A 494 -13.58 -1.10 -6.14
N THR A 495 -12.39 -0.87 -5.59
CA THR A 495 -12.13 0.12 -4.55
C THR A 495 -11.11 1.18 -4.99
N GLY A 496 -10.99 2.25 -4.21
CA GLY A 496 -10.15 3.40 -4.53
C GLY A 496 -8.73 3.26 -4.00
N ARG A 497 -7.94 2.32 -4.56
CA ARG A 497 -6.57 2.03 -4.14
C ARG A 497 -6.47 1.70 -2.65
N PRO A 498 -6.93 0.50 -2.24
CA PRO A 498 -6.87 0.10 -0.85
C PRO A 498 -5.41 -0.10 -0.46
N GLU A 499 -4.94 0.73 0.46
CA GLU A 499 -3.59 0.64 0.97
C GLU A 499 -3.60 -0.24 2.25
N ASP A 500 -3.27 0.33 3.40
CA ASP A 500 -3.09 -0.37 4.67
C ASP A 500 -4.41 -0.85 5.32
N THR A 501 -4.31 -1.95 6.07
CA THR A 501 -5.36 -2.53 6.88
C THR A 501 -4.88 -2.80 8.32
N GLU A 502 -5.54 -2.18 9.30
CA GLU A 502 -5.17 -2.30 10.73
C GLU A 502 -6.32 -2.82 11.59
N VAL A 503 -6.05 -3.81 12.44
CA VAL A 503 -7.06 -4.45 13.30
C VAL A 503 -6.97 -3.91 14.72
N ALA A 504 -8.02 -3.22 15.17
CA ALA A 504 -8.12 -2.75 16.53
C ALA A 504 -8.41 -3.88 17.53
N ALA A 505 -8.07 -3.64 18.79
CA ALA A 505 -8.30 -4.59 19.89
C ALA A 505 -9.78 -4.98 20.08
N ASN A 506 -10.71 -4.11 19.66
CA ASN A 506 -12.15 -4.41 19.68
C ASN A 506 -12.62 -5.26 18.48
N GLY A 507 -11.75 -5.55 17.53
CA GLY A 507 -12.02 -6.34 16.33
C GLY A 507 -12.46 -5.54 15.10
N ASP A 508 -12.53 -4.22 15.19
CA ASP A 508 -12.72 -3.36 14.02
C ASP A 508 -11.50 -3.37 13.10
N LEU A 509 -11.75 -3.29 11.80
CA LEU A 509 -10.75 -3.14 10.76
C LEU A 509 -10.77 -1.70 10.26
N TYR A 510 -9.62 -1.04 10.28
CA TYR A 510 -9.41 0.26 9.63
C TYR A 510 -8.69 0.05 8.31
N ILE A 511 -9.09 0.81 7.29
CA ILE A 511 -8.59 0.65 5.92
C ILE A 511 -8.35 2.04 5.34
N SER A 512 -7.18 2.29 4.79
CA SER A 512 -6.91 3.47 3.97
C SER A 512 -7.19 3.18 2.50
N PHE A 513 -7.68 4.20 1.81
CA PHE A 513 -7.92 4.19 0.37
C PHE A 513 -7.28 5.44 -0.21
N SER A 514 -6.18 5.31 -0.94
CA SER A 514 -5.35 6.46 -1.31
C SER A 514 -5.98 7.34 -2.38
N SER A 515 -6.65 6.77 -3.40
CA SER A 515 -7.20 7.57 -4.51
C SER A 515 -8.37 6.88 -5.22
N GLY A 516 -9.43 7.64 -5.48
CA GLY A 516 -10.56 7.20 -6.30
C GLY A 516 -10.50 7.61 -7.77
N SER A 517 -9.40 8.17 -8.26
CA SER A 517 -9.25 8.41 -9.70
C SER A 517 -9.12 7.08 -10.46
N PRO A 518 -9.67 6.95 -11.67
CA PRO A 518 -9.51 5.76 -12.50
C PRO A 518 -8.28 5.84 -13.44
N ASP A 519 -7.85 4.70 -13.98
CA ASP A 519 -6.87 4.57 -15.06
C ASP A 519 -7.24 3.45 -16.05
N GLN A 520 -6.26 2.96 -16.82
CA GLN A 520 -6.41 1.84 -17.76
C GLN A 520 -6.64 0.47 -17.11
N GLU A 521 -6.39 0.32 -15.81
CA GLU A 521 -6.63 -0.92 -15.05
C GLU A 521 -8.00 -0.92 -14.37
N GLY A 522 -8.58 0.26 -14.09
CA GLY A 522 -9.95 0.39 -13.58
C GLY A 522 -10.18 1.61 -12.71
N GLY A 523 -11.15 1.53 -11.81
CA GLY A 523 -11.47 2.58 -10.84
C GLY A 523 -12.41 2.08 -9.74
N PRO A 524 -12.71 2.88 -8.71
CA PRO A 524 -13.62 2.48 -7.65
C PRO A 524 -15.09 2.43 -8.10
N ASP A 525 -15.89 1.65 -7.36
CA ASP A 525 -17.34 1.65 -7.44
C ASP A 525 -17.92 2.99 -6.96
N VAL A 526 -18.54 3.74 -7.88
CA VAL A 526 -19.03 5.10 -7.65
C VAL A 526 -20.24 5.16 -6.71
N ARG A 527 -20.83 4.00 -6.36
CA ARG A 527 -21.93 3.91 -5.39
C ARG A 527 -21.41 3.95 -3.95
N VAL A 528 -20.17 3.52 -3.73
CA VAL A 528 -19.52 3.40 -2.41
C VAL A 528 -18.53 4.55 -2.18
N PHE A 529 -17.63 4.80 -3.14
CA PHE A 529 -16.55 5.77 -2.99
C PHE A 529 -16.95 7.13 -3.53
N LYS A 530 -17.20 8.07 -2.61
CA LYS A 530 -17.67 9.42 -2.91
C LYS A 530 -16.95 10.45 -2.05
N GLY A 531 -16.78 11.65 -2.58
CA GLY A 531 -16.37 12.81 -1.80
C GLY A 531 -17.46 13.26 -0.82
N PRO A 532 -17.15 14.22 0.09
CA PRO A 532 -18.08 14.71 1.11
C PRO A 532 -19.41 15.26 0.56
N LYS A 533 -19.44 15.72 -0.69
CA LYS A 533 -20.64 16.25 -1.37
C LYS A 533 -21.17 15.30 -2.46
N GLY A 534 -20.72 14.04 -2.46
CA GLY A 534 -21.13 13.03 -3.42
C GLY A 534 -20.30 13.00 -4.71
N GLU A 535 -19.14 13.64 -4.73
CA GLU A 535 -18.27 13.71 -5.91
C GLU A 535 -17.72 12.34 -6.31
N THR A 536 -17.62 12.10 -7.63
CA THR A 536 -16.99 10.91 -8.20
C THR A 536 -16.45 11.22 -9.61
N PRO A 537 -15.25 10.74 -9.99
CA PRO A 537 -14.23 10.15 -9.11
C PRO A 537 -13.73 11.17 -8.07
N TYR A 538 -13.10 10.67 -6.99
CA TYR A 538 -12.62 11.51 -5.89
C TYR A 538 -11.17 11.18 -5.55
N GLU A 539 -10.27 12.16 -5.67
CA GLU A 539 -8.83 11.91 -5.71
C GLU A 539 -8.18 11.72 -4.33
N TYR A 540 -8.70 12.37 -3.29
CA TYR A 540 -7.94 12.62 -2.05
C TYR A 540 -8.01 11.48 -1.02
N GLY A 541 -8.78 10.44 -1.31
CA GLY A 541 -8.80 9.22 -0.51
C GLY A 541 -9.66 9.26 0.75
N TRP A 542 -9.66 8.15 1.49
CA TRP A 542 -10.52 7.88 2.64
C TRP A 542 -9.83 7.00 3.68
N VAL A 543 -10.31 7.09 4.92
CA VAL A 543 -10.09 6.09 5.97
C VAL A 543 -11.45 5.49 6.33
N MET A 544 -11.61 4.19 6.15
CA MET A 544 -12.82 3.43 6.44
C MET A 544 -12.67 2.65 7.75
N ARG A 545 -13.79 2.48 8.46
CA ARG A 545 -13.94 1.49 9.53
C ARG A 545 -14.90 0.40 9.07
N LEU A 546 -14.51 -0.86 9.26
CA LEU A 546 -15.31 -2.06 9.01
C LEU A 546 -15.44 -2.87 10.31
N THR A 547 -16.66 -3.31 10.61
CA THR A 547 -16.98 -4.13 11.79
C THR A 547 -17.66 -5.41 11.35
N GLU A 548 -17.04 -6.54 11.64
CA GLU A 548 -17.60 -7.87 11.40
C GLU A 548 -18.82 -8.15 12.28
N ASP A 549 -19.83 -8.81 11.73
CA ASP A 549 -21.01 -9.16 12.50
C ASP A 549 -20.66 -10.07 13.68
N SER A 550 -21.30 -9.80 14.82
CA SER A 550 -21.05 -10.51 16.10
C SER A 550 -19.60 -10.45 16.59
N ASN A 551 -18.76 -9.56 16.02
CA ASN A 551 -17.33 -9.50 16.29
C ASN A 551 -16.65 -10.88 16.12
N ASP A 552 -17.04 -11.61 15.07
CA ASP A 552 -16.51 -12.93 14.75
C ASP A 552 -15.56 -12.86 13.54
N PRO A 553 -14.27 -13.21 13.66
CA PRO A 553 -13.35 -13.31 12.52
C PRO A 553 -13.86 -14.27 11.42
N ALA A 554 -14.73 -15.22 11.71
CA ALA A 554 -15.33 -16.11 10.71
C ALA A 554 -16.61 -15.55 10.05
N ALA A 555 -17.07 -14.35 10.44
CA ALA A 555 -18.26 -13.75 9.86
C ALA A 555 -18.10 -13.53 8.34
N VAL A 556 -19.22 -13.69 7.63
CA VAL A 556 -19.32 -13.49 6.17
C VAL A 556 -20.08 -12.21 5.81
N THR A 557 -20.44 -11.42 6.82
CA THR A 557 -21.16 -10.15 6.71
C THR A 557 -20.60 -9.13 7.68
N PHE A 558 -20.63 -7.87 7.28
CA PHE A 558 -20.04 -6.78 8.04
C PHE A 558 -20.83 -5.48 7.84
N ARG A 559 -20.55 -4.50 8.69
CA ARG A 559 -20.92 -3.10 8.50
C ARG A 559 -19.68 -2.26 8.23
N TRP A 560 -19.85 -1.15 7.53
CA TRP A 560 -18.76 -0.23 7.22
C TRP A 560 -19.23 1.23 7.25
N GLN A 561 -18.30 2.14 7.49
CA GLN A 561 -18.48 3.58 7.37
C GLN A 561 -17.16 4.27 7.02
N MET A 562 -17.21 5.36 6.25
CA MET A 562 -16.05 6.25 6.07
C MET A 562 -15.85 7.06 7.36
N LEU A 563 -14.74 6.84 8.06
CA LEU A 563 -14.39 7.55 9.29
C LEU A 563 -13.83 8.95 8.97
N ALA A 564 -12.98 9.03 7.95
CA ALA A 564 -12.37 10.28 7.49
C ALA A 564 -12.25 10.30 5.97
N THR A 565 -12.27 11.49 5.38
CA THR A 565 -12.12 11.71 3.94
C THR A 565 -11.06 12.79 3.73
N GLY A 566 -10.09 12.54 2.84
CA GLY A 566 -9.07 13.51 2.45
C GLY A 566 -9.68 14.63 1.61
N GLY A 567 -8.96 15.73 1.41
CA GLY A 567 -9.41 16.92 0.69
C GLY A 567 -9.47 18.16 1.56
N GLU A 568 -9.81 19.31 0.96
CA GLU A 568 -9.84 20.59 1.68
C GLU A 568 -10.99 20.69 2.70
N PRO A 569 -10.75 21.33 3.88
CA PRO A 569 -11.79 21.57 4.86
C PRO A 569 -12.99 22.39 4.36
N ALA A 570 -12.77 23.33 3.44
CA ALA A 570 -13.86 24.08 2.80
C ALA A 570 -14.84 23.18 2.01
N ALA A 571 -14.41 21.98 1.61
CA ALA A 571 -15.25 20.97 0.97
C ALA A 571 -15.89 20.00 1.97
N GLY A 572 -15.60 20.11 3.27
CA GLY A 572 -16.07 19.19 4.31
C GLY A 572 -15.13 18.00 4.57
N ALA A 573 -13.89 18.06 4.07
CA ALA A 573 -12.86 17.04 4.27
C ALA A 573 -11.85 17.41 5.38
N MET A 574 -10.90 16.52 5.68
CA MET A 574 -10.07 16.63 6.90
C MET A 574 -8.72 17.35 6.71
N GLY A 575 -8.35 17.71 5.46
CA GLY A 575 -7.13 18.47 5.17
C GLY A 575 -5.88 17.66 4.83
N PHE A 576 -5.95 16.33 4.86
CA PHE A 576 -4.93 15.44 4.28
C PHE A 576 -5.30 15.05 2.84
N ALA A 577 -4.39 14.42 2.09
CA ALA A 577 -4.70 13.78 0.82
C ALA A 577 -3.87 12.49 0.68
N ASN A 578 -4.43 11.50 -0.01
CA ASN A 578 -3.77 10.23 -0.31
C ASN A 578 -3.28 9.50 0.95
N PRO A 579 -4.21 9.12 1.86
CA PRO A 579 -3.87 8.36 3.06
C PRO A 579 -3.32 6.99 2.68
N ASP A 580 -2.30 6.57 3.40
CA ASP A 580 -1.55 5.34 3.14
C ASP A 580 -1.42 4.54 4.45
N ASN A 581 -0.21 4.28 4.97
CA ASN A 581 0.00 3.41 6.11
C ASN A 581 -0.74 3.92 7.36
N LEU A 582 -1.24 2.96 8.14
CA LEU A 582 -1.98 3.14 9.37
C LEU A 582 -1.24 2.44 10.52
N LEU A 583 -1.33 3.01 11.72
CA LEU A 583 -0.87 2.38 12.95
C LEU A 583 -1.83 2.74 14.07
N LEU A 584 -2.25 1.75 14.85
CA LEU A 584 -3.09 2.00 16.02
C LEU A 584 -2.25 2.19 17.28
N ASP A 585 -2.51 3.26 18.02
CA ASP A 585 -2.01 3.38 19.40
C ASP A 585 -2.88 2.58 20.39
N LYS A 586 -2.42 2.45 21.64
CA LYS A 586 -3.11 1.72 22.72
C LYS A 586 -4.48 2.29 23.09
N ASN A 587 -4.75 3.55 22.75
CA ASN A 587 -6.05 4.19 22.93
C ASN A 587 -6.98 3.94 21.74
N GLY A 588 -6.47 3.30 20.68
CA GLY A 588 -7.16 3.02 19.44
C GLY A 588 -7.24 4.22 18.50
N ASN A 589 -6.39 5.25 18.67
CA ASN A 589 -6.28 6.32 17.67
C ASN A 589 -5.44 5.81 16.50
N ILE A 590 -5.74 6.33 15.31
CA ILE A 590 -5.04 6.00 14.08
C ILE A 590 -3.93 7.02 13.86
N TRP A 591 -2.69 6.55 13.76
CA TRP A 591 -1.57 7.28 13.18
C TRP A 591 -1.54 6.94 11.70
N MET A 592 -1.82 7.93 10.86
CA MET A 592 -1.95 7.79 9.42
C MET A 592 -0.85 8.58 8.75
N VAL A 593 -0.13 7.99 7.81
CA VAL A 593 0.79 8.70 6.94
C VAL A 593 0.16 8.91 5.55
N THR A 594 0.75 9.77 4.74
CA THR A 594 0.25 10.05 3.38
C THR A 594 1.31 9.72 2.35
N ASP A 595 0.86 9.18 1.21
CA ASP A 595 1.63 9.11 -0.03
C ASP A 595 0.88 9.79 -1.19
N MET A 596 1.05 11.10 -1.28
CA MET A 596 0.67 11.84 -2.46
C MET A 596 1.82 11.81 -3.48
N SER A 597 1.62 11.15 -4.62
CA SER A 597 2.58 11.11 -5.72
C SER A 597 3.41 12.40 -5.91
N THR A 598 4.74 12.25 -5.93
CA THR A 598 5.74 13.32 -6.00
C THR A 598 5.45 14.38 -7.05
N GLY A 599 5.00 13.98 -8.25
CA GLY A 599 4.65 14.91 -9.34
C GLY A 599 3.51 15.89 -9.02
N LYS A 600 2.69 15.60 -8.00
CA LYS A 600 1.59 16.45 -7.53
C LYS A 600 1.97 17.33 -6.34
N MET A 601 3.01 16.97 -5.58
CA MET A 601 3.43 17.72 -4.39
C MET A 601 3.84 19.14 -4.73
N ASN A 602 3.42 20.09 -3.89
CA ASN A 602 3.82 21.50 -3.98
C ASN A 602 3.65 22.15 -5.37
N GLN A 603 2.77 21.62 -6.21
CA GLN A 603 2.47 22.19 -7.53
C GLN A 603 1.55 23.40 -7.38
N SER A 604 1.86 24.49 -8.08
CA SER A 604 1.09 25.73 -8.01
C SER A 604 -0.38 25.51 -8.42
N VAL A 605 -1.29 26.02 -7.61
CA VAL A 605 -2.73 26.01 -7.88
C VAL A 605 -3.18 27.44 -8.07
N LYS A 606 -3.41 27.85 -9.32
CA LYS A 606 -3.75 29.25 -9.65
C LYS A 606 -5.24 29.50 -9.82
N ASN A 607 -6.01 28.44 -10.06
CA ASN A 607 -7.45 28.51 -10.33
C ASN A 607 -8.16 27.34 -9.63
N ARG A 608 -9.42 27.54 -9.23
CA ARG A 608 -10.28 26.48 -8.69
C ARG A 608 -10.99 25.66 -9.76
N THR A 609 -11.05 26.19 -10.98
CA THR A 609 -11.62 25.53 -12.14
C THR A 609 -10.60 25.45 -13.27
N ASP A 610 -10.61 24.35 -14.01
CA ASP A 610 -9.83 24.20 -15.23
C ASP A 610 -10.42 25.02 -16.40
N SER A 611 -9.73 25.00 -17.55
CA SER A 611 -10.17 25.71 -18.76
C SER A 611 -11.49 25.23 -19.34
N ASN A 612 -11.99 24.06 -18.91
CA ASN A 612 -13.26 23.48 -19.32
C ASN A 612 -14.38 23.71 -18.28
N GLY A 613 -14.10 24.47 -17.22
CA GLY A 613 -15.06 24.74 -16.14
C GLY A 613 -15.26 23.55 -15.18
N LYS A 614 -14.40 22.53 -15.21
CA LYS A 614 -14.38 21.45 -14.21
C LYS A 614 -13.55 21.87 -13.00
N ALA A 615 -13.75 21.20 -11.86
CA ALA A 615 -12.89 21.40 -10.70
C ALA A 615 -11.42 21.16 -11.07
N ALA A 616 -10.55 22.10 -10.73
CA ALA A 616 -9.12 21.97 -10.97
C ALA A 616 -8.51 20.89 -10.07
N ALA A 617 -7.41 20.28 -10.51
CA ALA A 617 -6.59 19.46 -9.63
C ALA A 617 -5.93 20.35 -8.56
N ILE A 618 -6.17 20.04 -7.30
CA ILE A 618 -5.69 20.84 -6.16
C ILE A 618 -4.73 20.07 -5.25
N SER A 619 -4.25 18.90 -5.66
CA SER A 619 -3.34 18.08 -4.85
C SER A 619 -2.09 18.85 -4.39
N GLY A 620 -1.56 19.76 -5.21
CA GLY A 620 -0.42 20.61 -4.83
C GLY A 620 -0.63 21.49 -3.61
N LEU A 621 -1.88 21.70 -3.16
CA LEU A 621 -2.17 22.43 -1.93
C LEU A 621 -1.66 21.72 -0.67
N PHE A 622 -1.64 20.38 -0.64
CA PHE A 622 -1.42 19.60 0.58
C PHE A 622 0.05 19.50 1.02
N GLY A 623 1.00 20.01 0.24
CA GLY A 623 2.40 20.14 0.63
C GLY A 623 3.22 18.85 0.47
N ASN A 624 4.17 18.64 1.39
CA ASN A 624 4.90 17.37 1.53
C ASN A 624 4.01 16.33 2.22
N ASN A 625 4.34 15.06 2.03
CA ASN A 625 3.73 13.96 2.76
C ASN A 625 3.94 14.11 4.28
N ALA A 626 3.01 13.54 5.06
CA ALA A 626 2.81 13.91 6.44
C ALA A 626 2.32 12.76 7.33
N ILE A 627 2.47 12.93 8.64
CA ILE A 627 1.93 12.06 9.69
C ILE A 627 0.78 12.78 10.37
N TRP A 628 -0.34 12.09 10.52
CA TRP A 628 -1.58 12.58 11.11
C TRP A 628 -2.03 11.66 12.23
N LEU A 629 -2.63 12.25 13.26
CA LEU A 629 -3.37 11.51 14.28
C LEU A 629 -4.87 11.68 14.02
N ILE A 630 -5.61 10.58 13.97
CA ILE A 630 -7.06 10.53 13.79
C ILE A 630 -7.68 9.75 14.96
N PRO A 631 -8.42 10.42 15.86
CA PRO A 631 -9.14 9.73 16.92
C PRO A 631 -10.25 8.87 16.35
N THR A 632 -10.51 7.72 16.96
CA THR A 632 -11.57 6.80 16.51
C THR A 632 -12.85 6.90 17.35
N GLN A 633 -12.78 7.64 18.47
CA GLN A 633 -13.85 7.76 19.46
C GLN A 633 -13.91 9.18 20.03
N GLY A 634 -15.04 9.53 20.66
CA GLY A 634 -15.28 10.84 21.25
C GLY A 634 -15.67 11.93 20.23
N ASP A 635 -15.74 13.18 20.69
CA ASP A 635 -16.20 14.34 19.90
C ASP A 635 -15.26 14.72 18.73
N ASP A 636 -14.04 14.19 18.76
CA ASP A 636 -13.02 14.38 17.73
C ASP A 636 -12.81 13.15 16.85
N ALA A 637 -13.67 12.12 16.96
CA ALA A 637 -13.62 10.95 16.09
C ALA A 637 -13.64 11.36 14.61
N GLY A 638 -12.67 10.87 13.84
CA GLY A 638 -12.52 11.16 12.41
C GLY A 638 -11.86 12.49 12.07
N LYS A 639 -11.57 13.37 13.04
CA LYS A 639 -10.80 14.61 12.78
C LYS A 639 -9.31 14.28 12.66
N ALA A 640 -8.62 14.98 11.77
CA ALA A 640 -7.18 14.80 11.56
C ALA A 640 -6.36 15.92 12.22
N PHE A 641 -5.32 15.52 12.95
CA PHE A 641 -4.38 16.43 13.62
C PHE A 641 -2.98 16.20 13.06
N LEU A 642 -2.39 17.21 12.43
CA LEU A 642 -1.09 17.12 11.78
C LEU A 642 0.02 16.99 12.83
N PHE A 643 0.73 15.86 12.81
CA PHE A 643 1.86 15.61 13.72
C PHE A 643 3.19 16.03 13.08
N ALA A 644 3.49 15.59 11.87
CA ALA A 644 4.79 15.82 11.22
C ALA A 644 4.66 15.95 9.70
N THR A 645 5.64 16.58 9.05
CA THR A 645 5.81 16.55 7.58
C THR A 645 7.19 16.03 7.23
N GLY A 646 7.31 15.33 6.11
CA GLY A 646 8.55 14.73 5.64
C GLY A 646 9.38 15.69 4.78
N PRO A 647 10.60 15.28 4.40
CA PRO A 647 11.40 15.96 3.39
C PRO A 647 10.70 16.15 2.05
N VAL A 648 11.35 16.90 1.16
CA VAL A 648 10.79 17.18 -0.16
C VAL A 648 10.86 15.94 -1.04
N GLU A 649 9.78 15.68 -1.77
CA GLU A 649 9.65 14.57 -2.72
C GLU A 649 9.78 13.17 -2.08
N CYS A 650 9.59 13.04 -0.77
CA CYS A 650 9.48 11.74 -0.11
C CYS A 650 8.01 11.39 0.19
N GLU A 651 7.73 10.12 0.34
CA GLU A 651 6.69 9.67 1.25
C GLU A 651 7.23 9.49 2.68
N ILE A 652 6.30 9.54 3.64
CA ILE A 652 6.54 9.05 4.99
C ILE A 652 5.75 7.75 5.10
N THR A 653 6.38 6.71 5.60
CA THR A 653 5.77 5.38 5.63
C THR A 653 6.23 4.55 6.84
N GLY A 654 5.63 3.39 7.04
CA GLY A 654 6.00 2.40 8.06
C GLY A 654 6.08 2.92 9.50
N PRO A 655 5.10 3.69 10.03
CA PRO A 655 5.12 4.07 11.43
C PRO A 655 5.07 2.81 12.32
N CYS A 656 5.96 2.73 13.31
CA CYS A 656 6.08 1.56 14.18
C CYS A 656 6.46 1.97 15.61
N PHE A 657 5.55 1.75 16.56
CA PHE A 657 5.80 2.07 17.97
C PHE A 657 6.63 0.99 18.68
N THR A 658 7.44 1.43 19.65
CA THR A 658 7.86 0.57 20.75
C THR A 658 6.67 0.14 21.59
N VAL A 659 6.78 -0.98 22.31
CA VAL A 659 5.70 -1.51 23.16
C VAL A 659 5.17 -0.47 24.17
N ASP A 660 6.03 0.44 24.65
CA ASP A 660 5.65 1.50 25.58
C ASP A 660 5.19 2.81 24.91
N GLU A 661 5.19 2.85 23.58
CA GLU A 661 4.85 4.01 22.72
C GLU A 661 5.66 5.28 23.01
N LYS A 662 6.85 5.15 23.60
CA LYS A 662 7.75 6.30 23.84
C LYS A 662 8.69 6.57 22.67
N SER A 663 8.74 5.68 21.69
CA SER A 663 9.56 5.82 20.49
C SER A 663 8.78 5.31 19.29
N MET A 664 8.80 6.07 18.20
CA MET A 664 8.15 5.72 16.94
C MET A 664 9.23 5.62 15.87
N PHE A 665 9.49 4.42 15.38
CA PHE A 665 10.30 4.21 14.18
C PHE A 665 9.46 4.58 12.96
N ILE A 666 10.06 5.28 12.00
CA ILE A 666 9.40 5.76 10.79
C ILE A 666 10.38 5.65 9.62
N SER A 667 9.86 5.28 8.46
CA SER A 667 10.58 5.28 7.21
C SER A 667 10.37 6.60 6.47
N ILE A 668 11.48 7.17 5.99
CA ILE A 668 11.48 8.22 4.97
C ILE A 668 11.96 7.56 3.68
N GLN A 669 11.03 7.28 2.77
CA GLN A 669 11.25 6.33 1.68
C GLN A 669 12.13 6.92 0.57
N HIS A 670 11.63 7.84 -0.26
CA HIS A 670 12.29 8.25 -1.52
C HIS A 670 12.60 9.76 -1.64
N PRO A 671 13.30 10.40 -0.68
CA PRO A 671 13.58 11.85 -0.76
C PRO A 671 14.26 12.23 -2.08
N GLY A 672 13.79 13.29 -2.73
CA GLY A 672 14.31 13.74 -4.02
C GLY A 672 13.95 12.83 -5.20
N GLU A 673 12.85 12.09 -5.15
CA GLU A 673 12.45 11.15 -6.21
C GLU A 673 12.42 11.79 -7.61
N ALA A 674 11.87 13.00 -7.74
CA ALA A 674 11.65 13.64 -9.04
C ALA A 674 12.85 14.46 -9.51
N ASN A 675 13.56 15.14 -8.61
CA ASN A 675 14.63 16.07 -8.97
C ASN A 675 16.03 15.62 -8.52
N GLY A 676 16.14 14.52 -7.77
CA GLY A 676 17.40 14.02 -7.24
C GLY A 676 18.03 14.96 -6.21
N ILE A 677 19.35 15.14 -6.31
CA ILE A 677 20.13 16.06 -5.46
C ILE A 677 19.59 17.49 -5.59
N ARG A 678 19.27 18.12 -4.44
CA ARG A 678 19.08 19.57 -4.37
C ARG A 678 20.40 20.28 -4.61
N LYS A 679 20.56 20.90 -5.78
CA LYS A 679 21.81 21.57 -6.17
C LYS A 679 21.87 23.01 -5.68
N ASN A 680 22.98 23.42 -5.09
CA ASN A 680 23.22 24.79 -4.60
C ASN A 680 22.08 25.34 -3.71
N GLN A 681 21.40 24.46 -2.96
CA GLN A 681 20.23 24.79 -2.14
C GLN A 681 19.10 25.52 -2.89
N VAL A 682 18.95 25.26 -4.20
CA VAL A 682 17.93 25.90 -5.04
C VAL A 682 16.51 25.75 -4.46
N GLN A 683 15.70 26.79 -4.64
CA GLN A 683 14.28 26.83 -4.29
C GLN A 683 13.52 27.75 -5.24
N GLU A 684 12.21 27.52 -5.38
CA GLU A 684 11.30 28.31 -6.19
C GLU A 684 10.21 28.97 -5.35
N SER A 685 9.85 30.21 -5.73
CA SER A 685 8.67 30.88 -5.19
C SER A 685 7.45 30.52 -6.03
N ARG A 686 6.42 29.92 -5.41
CA ARG A 686 5.19 29.47 -6.08
C ARG A 686 3.95 30.07 -5.42
N GLU A 687 2.91 30.33 -6.20
CA GLU A 687 1.63 30.88 -5.71
C GLU A 687 0.54 29.81 -5.66
N PHE A 688 -0.30 29.89 -4.63
CA PHE A 688 -1.39 28.94 -4.36
C PHE A 688 -2.66 29.71 -3.98
N LEU A 689 -3.74 29.44 -4.68
CA LEU A 689 -5.07 29.91 -4.36
C LEU A 689 -5.71 28.95 -3.35
N LEU A 690 -5.71 29.35 -2.08
CA LEU A 690 -6.26 28.60 -0.96
C LEU A 690 -7.69 29.04 -0.65
N MET A 691 -8.35 28.28 0.23
CA MET A 691 -9.58 28.68 0.89
C MET A 691 -9.41 28.64 2.41
N THR A 692 -10.08 29.57 3.11
CA THR A 692 -10.34 29.40 4.54
C THR A 692 -11.22 28.16 4.76
N THR A 693 -11.30 27.66 5.98
CA THR A 693 -12.17 26.53 6.32
C THR A 693 -13.66 26.81 6.08
N THR A 694 -14.04 28.08 5.88
CA THR A 694 -15.40 28.53 5.54
C THR A 694 -15.61 28.80 4.04
N GLY A 695 -14.56 28.67 3.21
CA GLY A 695 -14.63 28.79 1.76
C GLY A 695 -14.26 30.16 1.18
N GLU A 696 -13.64 31.06 1.94
CA GLU A 696 -13.15 32.34 1.41
C GLU A 696 -11.78 32.18 0.77
N GLU A 697 -11.62 32.62 -0.48
CA GLU A 697 -10.35 32.50 -1.19
C GLU A 697 -9.29 33.51 -0.72
N PHE A 698 -8.03 33.08 -0.71
CA PHE A 698 -6.87 33.95 -0.52
C PHE A 698 -5.62 33.36 -1.17
N LEU A 699 -4.64 34.22 -1.46
CA LEU A 699 -3.38 33.80 -2.06
C LEU A 699 -2.34 33.49 -0.97
N GLN A 700 -1.61 32.41 -1.18
CA GLN A 700 -0.42 32.05 -0.41
C GLN A 700 0.80 32.01 -1.34
N THR A 701 1.92 32.55 -0.87
CA THR A 701 3.23 32.36 -1.52
C THR A 701 4.03 31.29 -0.76
N ARG A 702 4.55 30.29 -1.48
CA ARG A 702 5.43 29.26 -0.92
C ARG A 702 6.86 29.35 -1.46
N GLN A 703 7.85 29.11 -0.61
CA GLN A 703 9.19 28.73 -1.04
C GLN A 703 9.29 27.20 -1.08
N VAL A 704 9.71 26.64 -2.21
CA VAL A 704 9.74 25.19 -2.47
C VAL A 704 11.14 24.75 -2.90
N PRO A 705 11.87 23.95 -2.10
CA PRO A 705 13.12 23.31 -2.54
C PRO A 705 12.93 22.47 -3.80
N ILE A 706 13.94 22.43 -4.68
CA ILE A 706 13.94 21.58 -5.88
C ILE A 706 14.99 20.48 -5.71
N GLY A 707 14.54 19.23 -5.54
CA GLY A 707 15.36 18.10 -5.10
C GLY A 707 15.54 18.06 -3.58
N SER A 708 16.25 17.04 -3.10
CA SER A 708 16.54 16.85 -1.67
C SER A 708 18.04 16.66 -1.39
N ASN A 709 18.48 17.08 -0.20
CA ASN A 709 19.77 16.69 0.39
C ASN A 709 19.60 15.95 1.73
N TRP A 710 18.37 15.54 2.06
CA TRP A 710 18.07 14.77 3.27
C TRP A 710 18.68 13.36 3.17
N PRO A 711 19.31 12.81 4.23
CA PRO A 711 19.24 13.25 5.62
C PRO A 711 20.39 14.13 6.10
N THR A 712 21.43 14.30 5.30
CA THR A 712 22.64 15.03 5.75
C THR A 712 22.44 16.54 5.76
N LYS A 713 21.54 17.05 4.90
CA LYS A 713 21.20 18.48 4.72
C LYS A 713 22.38 19.35 4.26
N SER A 714 23.52 18.74 3.96
CA SER A 714 24.66 19.43 3.38
C SER A 714 24.35 19.75 1.92
N ALA A 715 24.76 20.92 1.44
CA ALA A 715 24.58 21.29 0.04
C ALA A 715 25.16 20.22 -0.89
N ASP A 716 24.41 19.89 -1.95
CA ASP A 716 24.78 18.92 -2.98
C ASP A 716 25.01 17.47 -2.48
N ALA A 717 24.65 17.17 -1.23
CA ALA A 717 24.75 15.81 -0.71
C ALA A 717 23.67 14.91 -1.34
N PRO A 718 23.97 13.61 -1.53
CA PRO A 718 23.02 12.66 -2.11
C PRO A 718 21.83 12.49 -1.17
N PRO A 719 20.58 12.56 -1.68
CA PRO A 719 19.44 12.18 -0.88
C PRO A 719 19.52 10.67 -0.58
N LYS A 720 19.15 10.27 0.63
CA LYS A 720 19.17 8.86 1.03
C LYS A 720 17.88 8.48 1.74
N PRO A 721 17.16 7.45 1.24
CA PRO A 721 16.17 6.71 2.04
C PRO A 721 16.74 6.35 3.41
N ALA A 722 15.98 6.55 4.47
CA ALA A 722 16.43 6.16 5.81
C ALA A 722 15.28 5.86 6.77
N VAL A 723 15.59 5.03 7.76
CA VAL A 723 14.75 4.82 8.94
C VAL A 723 15.22 5.75 10.04
N VAL A 724 14.26 6.43 10.65
CA VAL A 724 14.46 7.27 11.82
C VAL A 724 13.68 6.73 13.01
N VAL A 725 14.06 7.19 14.20
CA VAL A 725 13.23 7.05 15.40
C VAL A 725 12.89 8.42 15.94
N VAL A 726 11.60 8.68 16.14
CA VAL A 726 11.06 9.89 16.77
C VAL A 726 10.85 9.64 18.26
N THR A 727 11.32 10.56 19.08
CA THR A 727 11.22 10.52 20.55
C THR A 727 10.87 11.90 21.09
N LYS A 728 10.27 11.96 22.28
CA LYS A 728 10.18 13.22 23.01
C LYS A 728 11.57 13.67 23.44
N THR A 729 11.83 14.97 23.38
CA THR A 729 13.03 15.54 24.00
C THR A 729 12.92 15.36 25.51
N SER A 730 13.99 14.88 26.13
CA SER A 730 14.09 14.90 27.59
C SER A 730 13.95 16.36 28.04
N SER A 731 12.91 16.68 28.79
CA SER A 731 12.75 18.01 29.38
C SER A 731 14.00 18.35 30.18
N SER A 732 14.67 19.44 29.81
CA SER A 732 15.65 20.12 30.67
C SER A 732 14.97 20.73 31.88
#